data_AF-A0A3D4UYA7-F1
#
_entry.id   AF-A0A3D4UYA7-F1
#
_cell.length_a   1.000
_cell.length_b   1.000
_cell.length_c   1.000
_cell.angle_alpha   90.00
_cell.angle_beta   90.00
_cell.angle_gamma   90.00
#
_symmetry.space_group_name_H-M   'P 1'
#
loop_
_entity.id
_entity.type
_entity.pdbx_description
1 polymer ?
#
loop_
_entity_poly.entity_id
_entity_poly.type
_entity_poly.pdbx_seq_one_letter_code
_entity_poly.pdbx_strand_id
1 'polypeptide(L)'
;HRSQVNLDQKISVTEDGVKKSFGFAKHLHDSLPNATFVGFTGTPIDATMDVFGEIIDAYTMTESVKDNITVRIVYEGRAAKVLLDNQKLQEIEDYYANVVEEGANEYQVEESKRQMTQMSTILGDPDRIKAVADDFVTHYESRIAEGSTVKGKALFVCSSRDIAFRLHQEIIELRPEWAEIKTHEEGVELTEREQREIKPIERVKMIMTRNKDDEKEMYDALATKEERKELDRQFKNEKSNFKIAIVVDMWLTGFDVPFLDTMYIDKPLQKHSLIQTISRVNRKYEHKNKGLVVDYFGIKRQMNLALSQYSNIDGQNVEEIQQSVVVVKDHLDLLRAIFHKFDDALYFKGSPVEQLNTLNKAAEYVQVTQELEKRFMHLVKSLKAAYDICVGSDQITREEKDRIHFYLAVRSIVFKLTKGEAPDTAQMNERVREMIKEAIESEGVEEIFKLGDDEQNEVDIFDEDYLAKIDKIKLPNTKIKLLQKLLSKAIDDFKQVNKIKGIDFSNKMQKLVTKYNERKESDVLRSEVLEDFTDEIIELYHELRKERESFQEMGIDFEEKAFYDILKALAHKYDFEYPEDKLIHLAQKVKDVVDDKAKYTDWSKRSDIKAELKVDLIILLAENDYPPVDRDEVYKEIFEQAENFKKGR
;
A
#
# COMPACT_ATOMS: atom_id res chain seq x y z
N HIS A 1 22.09 0.94 25.40
CA HIS A 1 22.55 2.34 25.30
C HIS A 1 22.74 3.02 26.64
N ARG A 2 21.69 3.37 27.41
CA ARG A 2 21.83 4.12 28.68
C ARG A 2 22.67 3.45 29.79
N SER A 3 22.90 2.14 29.73
CA SER A 3 23.75 1.42 30.69
C SER A 3 25.25 1.54 30.42
N GLN A 4 25.64 2.01 29.22
CA GLN A 4 27.04 2.04 28.77
C GLN A 4 27.64 3.44 28.64
N VAL A 5 26.87 4.49 28.95
CA VAL A 5 27.36 5.88 28.92
C VAL A 5 27.54 6.52 30.31
N ASN A 6 27.23 5.78 31.38
CA ASN A 6 27.31 6.29 32.75
C ASN A 6 28.75 6.21 33.30
N LEU A 7 29.66 7.03 32.78
CA LEU A 7 31.04 7.15 33.28
C LEU A 7 31.13 8.03 34.54
N ASP A 8 30.10 8.84 34.80
CA ASP A 8 30.08 9.84 35.87
C ASP A 8 29.99 9.22 37.27
N GLN A 9 30.58 9.94 38.23
CA GLN A 9 30.50 9.62 39.64
C GLN A 9 29.15 10.05 40.21
N LYS A 10 28.34 9.09 40.66
CA LYS A 10 27.14 9.40 41.46
C LYS A 10 27.52 9.51 42.93
N ILE A 11 27.09 10.61 43.55
CA ILE A 11 27.27 10.87 44.98
C ILE A 11 25.90 10.74 45.64
N SER A 12 25.74 9.78 46.56
CA SER A 12 24.55 9.65 47.39
C SER A 12 24.91 9.94 48.84
N VAL A 13 24.25 10.91 49.44
CA VAL A 13 24.38 11.22 50.88
C VAL A 13 23.46 10.26 51.65
N THR A 14 24.06 9.46 52.52
CA THR A 14 23.36 8.52 53.41
C THR A 14 23.59 8.92 54.86
N GLU A 15 22.81 8.39 55.80
CA GLU A 15 22.94 8.68 57.24
C GLU A 15 24.35 8.38 57.78
N ASP A 16 25.09 7.43 57.16
CA ASP A 16 26.46 7.04 57.52
C ASP A 16 27.57 7.80 56.76
N GLY A 17 27.23 8.80 55.94
CA GLY A 17 28.18 9.64 55.20
C GLY A 17 27.96 9.67 53.67
N VAL A 18 29.00 10.08 52.92
CA VAL A 18 28.95 10.29 51.47
C VAL A 18 29.39 9.02 50.72
N LYS A 19 28.44 8.35 50.05
CA LYS A 19 28.73 7.17 49.23
C LYS A 19 28.91 7.58 47.75
N LYS A 20 30.05 7.21 47.19
CA LYS A 20 30.39 7.42 45.76
C LYS A 20 30.22 6.11 45.01
N SER A 21 29.39 6.09 43.96
CA SER A 21 29.19 4.93 43.09
C SER A 21 29.36 5.30 41.63
N PHE A 22 29.90 4.40 40.83
CA PHE A 22 30.04 4.58 39.38
C PHE A 22 29.07 3.68 38.61
N GLY A 23 28.78 4.05 37.36
CA GLY A 23 27.97 3.23 36.47
C GLY A 23 28.72 1.98 35.96
N PHE A 24 27.95 1.02 35.44
CA PHE A 24 28.49 -0.22 34.85
C PHE A 24 29.51 0.05 33.73
N ALA A 25 29.25 1.08 32.91
CA ALA A 25 30.15 1.54 31.85
C ALA A 25 31.58 1.75 32.36
N LYS A 26 31.75 2.51 33.43
CA LYS A 26 33.08 2.80 33.98
C LYS A 26 33.81 1.53 34.41
N HIS A 27 33.12 0.66 35.14
CA HIS A 27 33.71 -0.61 35.58
C HIS A 27 34.11 -1.52 34.42
N LEU A 28 33.33 -1.51 33.34
CA LEU A 28 33.63 -2.28 32.12
C LEU A 28 34.89 -1.74 31.43
N HIS A 29 35.00 -0.42 31.25
CA HIS A 29 36.16 0.22 30.63
C HIS A 29 37.43 0.07 31.49
N ASP A 30 37.32 0.21 32.81
CA ASP A 30 38.44 0.01 33.75
C ASP A 30 38.94 -1.45 33.74
N SER A 31 38.02 -2.43 33.60
CA SER A 31 38.37 -3.86 33.62
C SER A 31 38.95 -4.36 32.30
N LEU A 32 38.64 -3.70 31.18
CA LEU A 32 39.04 -4.10 29.84
C LEU A 32 39.69 -2.91 29.09
N PRO A 33 40.83 -2.38 29.56
CA PRO A 33 41.40 -1.14 29.04
C PRO A 33 41.89 -1.22 27.59
N ASN A 34 42.18 -2.42 27.09
CA ASN A 34 42.67 -2.66 25.73
C ASN A 34 41.58 -3.25 24.79
N ALA A 35 40.33 -3.34 25.25
CA ALA A 35 39.25 -3.84 24.41
C ALA A 35 38.76 -2.78 23.42
N THR A 36 38.32 -3.23 22.25
CA THR A 36 37.64 -2.38 21.28
C THR A 36 36.15 -2.32 21.60
N PHE A 37 35.62 -1.11 21.80
CA PHE A 37 34.21 -0.86 22.07
C PHE A 37 33.51 -0.36 20.82
N VAL A 38 32.48 -1.07 20.36
CA VAL A 38 31.69 -0.71 19.17
C VAL A 38 30.23 -0.51 19.60
N GLY A 39 29.66 0.65 19.27
CA GLY A 39 28.29 1.02 19.62
C GLY A 39 27.43 1.31 18.41
N PHE A 40 26.29 0.63 18.29
CA PHE A 40 25.26 0.94 17.28
C PHE A 40 24.13 1.73 17.92
N THR A 41 23.88 2.96 17.47
CA THR A 41 22.82 3.82 18.01
C THR A 41 21.98 4.42 16.89
N GLY A 42 20.65 4.44 17.08
CA GLY A 42 19.74 5.18 16.20
C GLY A 42 19.58 6.66 16.58
N THR A 43 20.11 7.06 17.75
CA THR A 43 20.06 8.44 18.26
C THR A 43 21.36 8.72 19.01
N PRO A 44 22.46 9.07 18.31
CA PRO A 44 23.68 9.48 18.99
C PRO A 44 23.41 10.71 19.86
N ILE A 45 24.03 10.73 21.05
CA ILE A 45 24.07 11.88 21.98
C ILE A 45 25.54 12.14 22.33
N ASP A 46 25.87 13.34 22.81
CA ASP A 46 27.26 13.72 23.13
C ASP A 46 27.95 12.73 24.06
N ALA A 47 27.25 12.30 25.13
CA ALA A 47 27.73 11.28 26.05
C ALA A 47 28.03 9.90 25.40
N THR A 48 27.45 9.60 24.24
CA THR A 48 27.79 8.39 23.46
C THR A 48 29.10 8.59 22.72
N MET A 49 29.33 9.78 22.16
CA MET A 49 30.59 10.10 21.48
C MET A 49 31.75 10.20 22.47
N ASP A 50 31.51 10.69 23.68
CA ASP A 50 32.51 10.73 24.75
C ASP A 50 33.02 9.33 25.14
N VAL A 51 32.18 8.30 24.98
CA VAL A 51 32.48 6.91 25.37
C VAL A 51 33.03 6.09 24.20
N PHE A 52 32.44 6.23 23.01
CA PHE A 52 32.73 5.39 21.85
C PHE A 52 33.60 6.07 20.79
N GLY A 53 33.85 7.38 20.92
CA GLY A 53 34.55 8.19 19.92
C GLY A 53 33.63 8.72 18.82
N GLU A 54 34.24 9.21 17.74
CA GLU A 54 33.55 9.77 16.59
C GLU A 54 32.73 8.72 15.83
N ILE A 55 31.68 9.19 15.14
CA ILE A 55 30.84 8.34 14.30
C ILE A 55 31.65 7.90 13.08
N ILE A 56 31.92 6.59 12.96
CA ILE A 56 32.68 6.00 11.85
C ILE A 56 31.84 5.91 10.58
N ASP A 57 30.56 5.57 10.71
CA ASP A 57 29.61 5.41 9.61
C ASP A 57 28.19 5.76 10.09
N ALA A 58 27.36 6.30 9.19
CA ALA A 58 26.01 6.73 9.51
C ALA A 58 25.04 6.34 8.39
N TYR A 59 23.95 5.67 8.77
CA TYR A 59 22.81 5.42 7.90
C TYR A 59 21.59 6.16 8.45
N THR A 60 21.21 7.24 7.78
CA THR A 60 20.23 8.22 8.25
C THR A 60 18.80 7.79 7.96
N MET A 61 17.83 8.46 8.60
CA MET A 61 16.42 8.25 8.26
C MET A 61 16.11 8.66 6.81
N THR A 62 16.78 9.69 6.28
CA THR A 62 16.63 10.14 4.88
C THR A 62 17.02 9.02 3.92
N GLU A 63 18.17 8.39 4.14
CA GLU A 63 18.66 7.28 3.31
C GLU A 63 17.72 6.07 3.42
N SER A 64 17.25 5.75 4.63
CA SER A 64 16.30 4.67 4.85
C SER A 64 14.98 4.84 4.08
N VAL A 65 14.48 6.08 3.98
CA VAL A 65 13.30 6.39 3.18
C VAL A 65 13.61 6.30 1.69
N LYS A 66 14.75 6.85 1.24
CA LYS A 66 15.19 6.82 -0.16
C LYS A 66 15.37 5.40 -0.69
N ASP A 67 15.90 4.52 0.14
CA ASP A 67 16.11 3.10 -0.15
C ASP A 67 14.82 2.27 0.01
N ASN A 68 13.68 2.89 0.31
CA ASN A 68 12.40 2.24 0.58
C ASN A 68 12.47 1.16 1.67
N ILE A 69 13.34 1.33 2.66
CA ILE A 69 13.42 0.48 3.85
C ILE A 69 12.38 0.94 4.89
N THR A 70 12.20 2.25 5.03
CA THR A 70 11.16 2.87 5.86
C THR A 70 10.24 3.76 5.04
N VAL A 71 9.07 4.06 5.59
CA VAL A 71 8.12 5.01 4.98
C VAL A 71 8.28 6.39 5.61
N ARG A 72 7.85 7.43 4.89
CA ARG A 72 7.93 8.83 5.33
C ARG A 72 7.06 9.07 6.57
N ILE A 73 7.47 10.02 7.41
CA ILE A 73 6.68 10.49 8.55
C ILE A 73 5.99 11.81 8.18
N VAL A 74 4.69 11.87 8.40
CA VAL A 74 3.87 13.07 8.24
C VAL A 74 3.52 13.60 9.62
N TYR A 75 3.60 14.92 9.78
CA TYR A 75 3.28 15.58 11.03
C TYR A 75 2.01 16.43 10.92
N GLU A 76 1.13 16.28 11.90
CA GLU A 76 -0.10 17.05 12.06
C GLU A 76 -0.16 17.73 13.42
N GLY A 77 -0.03 19.07 13.43
CA GLY A 77 -0.18 19.86 14.65
C GLY A 77 -1.65 20.17 14.93
N ARG A 78 -2.14 19.78 16.11
CA ARG A 78 -3.51 20.02 16.60
C ARG A 78 -3.59 20.77 17.93
N ALA A 79 -2.46 21.20 18.49
CA ALA A 79 -2.40 21.94 19.75
C ALA A 79 -3.35 23.16 19.80
N ALA A 80 -3.44 23.92 18.71
CA ALA A 80 -4.34 25.08 18.61
C ALA A 80 -5.84 24.74 18.65
N LYS A 81 -6.22 23.49 18.37
CA LYS A 81 -7.63 23.04 18.45
C LYS A 81 -8.06 22.75 19.88
N VAL A 82 -7.13 22.23 20.69
CA VAL A 82 -7.41 21.72 22.04
C VAL A 82 -7.06 22.72 23.14
N LEU A 83 -6.26 23.74 22.81
CA LEU A 83 -5.94 24.84 23.71
C LEU A 83 -6.94 25.98 23.49
N LEU A 84 -7.91 26.09 24.39
CA LEU A 84 -8.95 27.13 24.40
C LEU A 84 -8.38 28.55 24.66
N ASP A 85 -7.14 28.64 25.14
CA ASP A 85 -6.47 29.89 25.50
C ASP A 85 -5.08 29.96 24.84
N ASN A 86 -4.85 31.01 24.05
CA ASN A 86 -3.56 31.27 23.38
C ASN A 86 -2.41 31.48 24.38
N GLN A 87 -2.68 31.91 25.62
CA GLN A 87 -1.64 32.08 26.64
C GLN A 87 -1.00 30.75 27.04
N LYS A 88 -1.79 29.67 27.14
CA LYS A 88 -1.29 28.33 27.48
C LYS A 88 -0.35 27.77 26.40
N LEU A 89 -0.57 28.10 25.13
CA LEU A 89 0.32 27.71 24.03
C LEU A 89 1.68 28.43 24.15
N GLN A 90 1.65 29.71 24.51
CA GLN A 90 2.87 30.48 24.76
C GLN A 90 3.67 29.94 25.96
N GLU A 91 2.98 29.51 27.03
CA GLU A 91 3.64 28.85 28.18
C GLU A 91 4.36 27.55 27.78
N ILE A 92 3.80 26.78 26.84
CA ILE A 92 4.44 25.57 26.29
C ILE A 92 5.69 25.95 25.47
N GLU A 93 5.61 27.00 24.66
CA GLU A 93 6.76 27.50 23.90
C GLU A 93 7.89 28.00 24.81
N ASP A 94 7.54 28.74 25.87
CA ASP A 94 8.46 29.25 26.89
C ASP A 94 9.12 28.12 27.67
N TYR A 95 8.35 27.09 28.07
CA TYR A 95 8.90 25.87 28.69
C TYR A 95 10.02 25.28 27.85
N TYR A 96 9.81 25.16 26.53
CA TYR A 96 10.84 24.62 25.65
C TYR A 96 12.02 25.57 25.42
N ALA A 97 11.82 26.89 25.44
CA ALA A 97 12.91 27.85 25.32
C ALA A 97 13.88 27.74 26.52
N ASN A 98 13.32 27.71 27.73
CA ASN A 98 14.09 27.63 28.97
C ASN A 98 14.86 26.30 29.08
N VAL A 99 14.22 25.17 28.77
CA VAL A 99 14.88 23.85 28.82
C VAL A 99 16.03 23.71 27.80
N VAL A 100 16.04 24.51 26.73
CA VAL A 100 17.14 24.54 25.74
C VAL A 100 18.31 25.41 26.22
N GLU A 101 18.03 26.52 26.92
CA GLU A 101 19.06 27.37 27.54
C GLU A 101 19.72 26.72 28.77
N GLU A 102 18.96 25.89 29.49
CA GLU A 102 19.40 25.17 30.68
C GLU A 102 20.28 23.95 30.33
N GLY A 103 21.53 24.21 29.93
CA GLY A 103 22.59 23.20 29.96
C GLY A 103 22.74 22.60 31.38
N ALA A 104 22.90 21.28 31.46
CA ALA A 104 22.80 20.48 32.69
C ALA A 104 23.61 21.02 33.88
N ASN A 105 22.94 21.49 34.94
CA ASN A 105 23.58 21.85 36.21
C ASN A 105 22.67 21.62 37.44
N GLU A 106 23.22 21.27 38.60
CA GLU A 106 22.48 20.76 39.77
C GLU A 106 21.56 21.78 40.49
N TYR A 107 21.66 23.09 40.19
CA TYR A 107 20.73 24.12 40.69
C TYR A 107 19.30 24.00 40.08
N GLN A 108 19.10 23.12 39.09
CA GLN A 108 17.91 23.02 38.24
C GLN A 108 16.81 22.08 38.76
N VAL A 109 16.98 21.38 39.88
CA VAL A 109 15.98 20.40 40.36
C VAL A 109 14.68 21.06 40.81
N GLU A 110 14.72 22.27 41.40
CA GLU A 110 13.51 22.98 41.84
C GLU A 110 12.78 23.70 40.69
N GLU A 111 13.50 24.33 39.76
CA GLU A 111 12.88 24.95 38.58
C GLU A 111 12.29 23.91 37.62
N SER A 112 13.02 22.81 37.37
CA SER A 112 12.50 21.68 36.59
C SER A 112 11.23 21.10 37.24
N LYS A 113 11.18 20.97 38.57
CA LYS A 113 9.97 20.53 39.29
C LYS A 113 8.82 21.53 39.17
N ARG A 114 9.07 22.84 39.23
CA ARG A 114 8.03 23.86 39.04
C ARG A 114 7.47 23.83 37.63
N GLN A 115 8.34 23.79 36.63
CA GLN A 115 7.95 23.69 35.22
C GLN A 115 7.18 22.40 34.92
N MET A 116 7.62 21.24 35.44
CA MET A 116 6.87 19.98 35.32
C MET A 116 5.49 20.05 35.98
N THR A 117 5.39 20.75 37.11
CA THR A 117 4.11 20.95 37.82
C THR A 117 3.15 21.80 36.99
N GLN A 118 3.64 22.93 36.47
CA GLN A 118 2.86 23.82 35.60
C GLN A 118 2.41 23.11 34.32
N MET A 119 3.30 22.37 33.66
CA MET A 119 2.95 21.58 32.47
C MET A 119 1.92 20.49 32.79
N SER A 120 2.03 19.83 33.93
CA SER A 120 1.04 18.84 34.36
C SER A 120 -0.33 19.46 34.62
N THR A 121 -0.39 20.71 35.11
CA THR A 121 -1.64 21.46 35.28
C THR A 121 -2.27 21.81 33.94
N ILE A 122 -1.49 22.30 32.96
CA ILE A 122 -2.01 22.63 31.62
C ILE A 122 -2.52 21.38 30.91
N LEU A 123 -1.73 20.30 30.93
CA LEU A 123 -2.08 19.04 30.26
C LEU A 123 -3.24 18.31 30.94
N GLY A 124 -3.34 18.42 32.27
CA GLY A 124 -4.34 17.79 33.11
C GLY A 124 -5.66 18.55 33.25
N ASP A 125 -5.79 19.70 32.58
CA ASP A 125 -6.99 20.53 32.53
C ASP A 125 -8.18 19.72 31.96
N PRO A 126 -9.30 19.58 32.70
CA PRO A 126 -10.42 18.74 32.27
C PRO A 126 -11.06 19.17 30.95
N ASP A 127 -11.18 20.48 30.71
CA ASP A 127 -11.80 21.01 29.48
C ASP A 127 -10.89 20.70 28.27
N ARG A 128 -9.57 20.81 28.46
CA ARG A 128 -8.58 20.39 27.46
C ARG A 128 -8.67 18.89 27.18
N ILE A 129 -8.71 18.03 28.19
CA ILE A 129 -8.78 16.56 28.00
C ILE A 129 -10.05 16.19 27.22
N LYS A 130 -11.19 16.84 27.51
CA LYS A 130 -12.42 16.68 26.74
C LYS A 130 -12.26 17.07 25.28
N ALA A 131 -11.66 18.24 25.02
CA ALA A 131 -11.38 18.68 23.65
C ALA A 131 -10.45 17.73 22.90
N VAL A 132 -9.42 17.19 23.58
CA VAL A 132 -8.51 16.18 23.02
C VAL A 132 -9.26 14.88 22.72
N ALA A 133 -10.15 14.42 23.60
CA ALA A 133 -10.94 13.20 23.41
C ALA A 133 -11.89 13.32 22.21
N ASP A 134 -12.65 14.43 22.13
CA ASP A 134 -13.59 14.70 21.03
C ASP A 134 -12.89 14.76 19.68
N ASP A 135 -11.78 15.50 19.61
CA ASP A 135 -10.99 15.64 18.39
C ASP A 135 -10.32 14.31 18.00
N PHE A 136 -9.79 13.55 18.97
CA PHE A 136 -9.22 12.22 18.74
C PHE A 136 -10.22 11.23 18.17
N VAL A 137 -11.41 11.12 18.77
CA VAL A 137 -12.47 10.21 18.29
C VAL A 137 -12.89 10.60 16.88
N THR A 138 -13.20 11.88 16.66
CA THR A 138 -13.62 12.40 15.35
C THR A 138 -12.57 12.15 14.28
N HIS A 139 -11.30 12.41 14.59
CA HIS A 139 -10.20 12.21 13.66
C HIS A 139 -9.97 10.72 13.36
N TYR A 140 -9.96 9.86 14.38
CA TYR A 140 -9.76 8.43 14.23
C TYR A 140 -10.87 7.79 13.38
N GLU A 141 -12.14 8.11 13.65
CA GLU A 141 -13.28 7.59 12.89
C GLU A 141 -13.31 8.08 11.45
N SER A 142 -13.04 9.37 11.22
CA SER A 142 -12.92 9.92 9.86
C SER A 142 -11.87 9.16 9.05
N ARG A 143 -10.74 8.84 9.68
CA ARG A 143 -9.68 8.10 9.02
C ARG A 143 -10.04 6.66 8.71
N ILE A 144 -10.81 5.99 9.56
CA ILE A 144 -11.35 4.65 9.29
C ILE A 144 -12.35 4.71 8.13
N ALA A 145 -13.34 5.60 8.20
CA ALA A 145 -14.39 5.71 7.20
C ALA A 145 -13.83 6.02 5.79
N GLU A 146 -12.77 6.82 5.73
CA GLU A 146 -12.10 7.18 4.48
C GLU A 146 -11.08 6.14 3.99
N GLY A 147 -10.88 5.03 4.71
CA GLY A 147 -9.93 3.97 4.32
C GLY A 147 -8.46 4.41 4.38
N SER A 148 -8.16 5.51 5.08
CA SER A 148 -6.82 6.11 5.19
C SER A 148 -5.93 5.43 6.23
N THR A 149 -6.44 4.41 6.91
CA THR A 149 -5.68 3.60 7.87
C THR A 149 -5.31 2.24 7.31
N VAL A 150 -4.19 1.67 7.75
CA VAL A 150 -3.74 0.35 7.28
C VAL A 150 -4.55 -0.77 7.94
N LYS A 151 -4.64 -0.79 9.28
CA LYS A 151 -5.41 -1.78 10.07
C LYS A 151 -6.22 -1.13 11.20
N GLY A 152 -6.40 0.20 11.16
CA GLY A 152 -7.05 0.97 12.21
C GLY A 152 -6.31 0.98 13.56
N LYS A 153 -5.04 0.57 13.61
CA LYS A 153 -4.26 0.57 14.87
C LYS A 153 -3.71 1.95 15.17
N ALA A 154 -3.85 2.41 16.41
CA ALA A 154 -3.32 3.70 16.86
C ALA A 154 -2.66 3.59 18.24
N LEU A 155 -1.58 4.35 18.43
CA LEU A 155 -0.94 4.55 19.73
C LEU A 155 -1.21 5.98 20.20
N PHE A 156 -1.70 6.15 21.42
CA PHE A 156 -1.89 7.46 22.06
C PHE A 156 -0.90 7.62 23.21
N VAL A 157 0.01 8.59 23.13
CA VAL A 157 1.08 8.81 24.11
C VAL A 157 0.71 9.97 25.02
N CYS A 158 0.37 9.68 26.27
CA CYS A 158 0.03 10.68 27.29
C CYS A 158 1.23 11.03 28.18
N SER A 159 1.23 12.26 28.70
CA SER A 159 2.26 12.78 29.60
C SER A 159 2.31 12.11 30.97
N SER A 160 1.16 11.79 31.55
CA SER A 160 1.04 11.14 32.87
C SER A 160 -0.01 10.04 32.88
N ARG A 161 0.04 9.21 33.93
CA ARG A 161 -0.90 8.10 34.11
C ARG A 161 -2.32 8.59 34.42
N ASP A 162 -2.44 9.67 35.19
CA ASP A 162 -3.73 10.28 35.54
C ASP A 162 -4.40 10.88 34.30
N ILE A 163 -3.63 11.55 33.44
CA ILE A 163 -4.13 12.11 32.17
C ILE A 163 -4.57 10.99 31.23
N ALA A 164 -3.79 9.92 31.13
CA ALA A 164 -4.17 8.74 30.34
C ALA A 164 -5.47 8.09 30.84
N PHE A 165 -5.67 8.02 32.16
CA PHE A 165 -6.90 7.48 32.75
C PHE A 165 -8.11 8.35 32.47
N ARG A 166 -8.01 9.67 32.68
CA ARG A 166 -9.09 10.62 32.36
C ARG A 166 -9.42 10.62 30.87
N LEU A 167 -8.42 10.64 30.00
CA LEU A 167 -8.61 10.56 28.56
C LEU A 167 -9.35 9.26 28.17
N HIS A 168 -8.98 8.14 28.77
CA HIS A 168 -9.68 6.88 28.56
C HIS A 168 -11.16 6.97 28.97
N GLN A 169 -11.47 7.57 30.12
CA GLN A 169 -12.85 7.76 30.57
C GLN A 169 -13.66 8.61 29.59
N GLU A 170 -13.13 9.76 29.16
CA GLU A 170 -13.79 10.66 28.19
C GLU A 170 -14.01 9.97 26.83
N ILE A 171 -13.05 9.17 26.35
CA ILE A 171 -13.20 8.40 25.11
C ILE A 171 -14.34 7.37 25.24
N ILE A 172 -14.41 6.64 26.36
CA ILE A 172 -15.48 5.65 26.58
C ILE A 172 -16.84 6.33 26.79
N GLU A 173 -16.89 7.54 27.35
CA GLU A 173 -18.14 8.31 27.45
C GLU A 173 -18.65 8.73 26.06
N LEU A 174 -17.75 9.14 25.16
CA LEU A 174 -18.09 9.50 23.77
C LEU A 174 -18.44 8.28 22.91
N ARG A 175 -17.81 7.13 23.15
CA ARG A 175 -17.97 5.87 22.40
C ARG A 175 -18.05 4.65 23.33
N PRO A 176 -19.21 4.43 23.99
CA PRO A 176 -19.39 3.28 24.88
C PRO A 176 -19.13 1.93 24.21
N GLU A 177 -19.41 1.82 22.91
CA GLU A 177 -19.21 0.62 22.10
C GLU A 177 -17.73 0.22 21.99
N TRP A 178 -16.78 1.14 22.22
CA TRP A 178 -15.34 0.82 22.22
C TRP A 178 -14.90 0.07 23.48
N ALA A 179 -15.71 0.09 24.54
CA ALA A 179 -15.52 -0.75 25.72
C ALA A 179 -16.13 -2.16 25.57
N GLU A 180 -16.81 -2.46 24.45
CA GLU A 180 -17.34 -3.80 24.22
C GLU A 180 -16.22 -4.81 23.93
N ILE A 181 -16.29 -5.94 24.62
CA ILE A 181 -15.34 -7.04 24.48
C ILE A 181 -15.72 -7.86 23.22
N LYS A 182 -14.91 -7.72 22.16
CA LYS A 182 -15.06 -8.47 20.90
C LYS A 182 -13.74 -9.14 20.53
N THR A 183 -13.77 -10.21 19.72
CA THR A 183 -12.55 -10.85 19.22
C THR A 183 -11.98 -10.10 18.02
N HIS A 184 -12.84 -9.73 17.07
CA HIS A 184 -12.51 -9.04 15.82
C HIS A 184 -13.61 -8.03 15.47
N GLU A 185 -13.35 -7.16 14.50
CA GLU A 185 -14.35 -6.25 13.93
C GLU A 185 -15.41 -7.02 13.13
N GLU A 186 -16.61 -6.47 13.04
CA GLU A 186 -17.71 -7.06 12.27
C GLU A 186 -17.34 -7.20 10.78
N GLY A 187 -17.65 -8.35 10.19
CA GLY A 187 -17.32 -8.66 8.78
C GLY A 187 -15.93 -9.27 8.53
N VAL A 188 -15.10 -9.46 9.57
CA VAL A 188 -13.78 -10.12 9.42
C VAL A 188 -13.88 -11.62 9.69
N GLU A 189 -13.55 -12.47 8.71
CA GLU A 189 -13.51 -13.92 8.93
C GLU A 189 -12.19 -14.36 9.60
N LEU A 190 -12.33 -15.17 10.65
CA LEU A 190 -11.21 -15.78 11.37
C LEU A 190 -11.06 -17.25 10.97
N THR A 191 -9.84 -17.63 10.58
CA THR A 191 -9.45 -19.04 10.42
C THR A 191 -9.52 -19.79 11.75
N GLU A 192 -9.61 -21.11 11.72
CA GLU A 192 -9.64 -21.95 12.94
C GLU A 192 -8.45 -21.68 13.89
N ARG A 193 -7.28 -21.35 13.32
CA ARG A 193 -6.09 -20.99 14.10
C ARG A 193 -6.27 -19.63 14.77
N GLU A 194 -6.74 -18.63 14.03
CA GLU A 194 -6.96 -17.28 14.55
C GLU A 194 -8.04 -17.25 15.63
N GLN A 195 -9.09 -18.06 15.52
CA GLN A 195 -10.11 -18.18 16.57
C GLN A 195 -9.54 -18.68 17.90
N ARG A 196 -8.45 -19.46 17.89
CA ARG A 196 -7.76 -19.93 19.11
C ARG A 196 -6.76 -18.92 19.64
N GLU A 197 -6.14 -18.14 18.76
CA GLU A 197 -5.07 -17.20 19.11
C GLU A 197 -5.60 -15.82 19.52
N ILE A 198 -6.66 -15.33 18.88
CA ILE A 198 -7.26 -14.01 19.12
C ILE A 198 -8.19 -14.06 20.32
N LYS A 199 -7.90 -13.23 21.31
CA LYS A 199 -8.70 -13.16 22.54
C LYS A 199 -9.72 -12.03 22.45
N PRO A 200 -10.89 -12.21 23.09
CA PRO A 200 -11.89 -11.16 23.18
C PRO A 200 -11.36 -10.02 24.07
N ILE A 201 -11.21 -8.82 23.50
CA ILE A 201 -10.64 -7.63 24.16
C ILE A 201 -11.39 -6.39 23.66
N GLU A 202 -11.50 -5.38 24.51
CA GLU A 202 -12.03 -4.05 24.18
C GLU A 202 -11.22 -3.35 23.07
N ARG A 203 -11.85 -2.40 22.37
CA ARG A 203 -11.19 -1.67 21.27
C ARG A 203 -10.06 -0.79 21.78
N VAL A 204 -10.24 -0.20 22.95
CA VAL A 204 -9.30 0.71 23.62
C VAL A 204 -8.76 0.07 24.89
N LYS A 205 -7.43 0.10 25.10
CA LYS A 205 -6.81 -0.29 26.37
C LYS A 205 -5.68 0.65 26.78
N MET A 206 -5.55 0.81 28.09
CA MET A 206 -4.41 1.49 28.73
C MET A 206 -3.26 0.51 28.98
N ILE A 207 -2.05 0.87 28.55
CA ILE A 207 -0.82 0.09 28.75
C ILE A 207 0.16 0.88 29.62
N MET A 208 0.10 0.64 30.93
CA MET A 208 1.00 1.21 31.92
C MET A 208 1.19 0.26 33.11
N THR A 209 2.17 0.52 33.98
CA THR A 209 2.34 -0.20 35.25
C THR A 209 1.25 0.18 36.25
N ARG A 210 0.75 -0.79 37.00
CA ARG A 210 -0.02 -0.55 38.23
C ARG A 210 0.91 -0.01 39.34
N ASN A 211 0.41 0.92 40.13
CA ASN A 211 1.00 1.36 41.39
C ASN A 211 0.01 1.10 42.53
N LYS A 212 0.51 0.88 43.76
CA LYS A 212 -0.35 0.61 44.92
C LYS A 212 -1.14 1.83 45.37
N ASP A 213 -0.62 3.01 45.05
CA ASP A 213 -1.23 4.30 45.41
C ASP A 213 -2.21 4.81 44.34
N ASP A 214 -2.49 4.01 43.30
CA ASP A 214 -3.48 4.38 42.29
C ASP A 214 -4.89 4.41 42.88
N GLU A 215 -5.74 5.27 42.34
CA GLU A 215 -7.18 5.19 42.58
C GLU A 215 -7.70 3.80 42.19
N LYS A 216 -8.67 3.29 42.95
CA LYS A 216 -9.15 1.91 42.78
C LYS A 216 -9.65 1.64 41.35
N GLU A 217 -10.39 2.58 40.78
CA GLU A 217 -10.93 2.46 39.41
C GLU A 217 -9.81 2.35 38.37
N MET A 218 -8.77 3.16 38.51
CA MET A 218 -7.60 3.10 37.65
C MET A 218 -6.83 1.79 37.85
N TYR A 219 -6.62 1.37 39.09
CA TYR A 219 -5.90 0.13 39.41
C TYR A 219 -6.58 -1.09 38.78
N ASP A 220 -7.91 -1.16 38.90
CA ASP A 220 -8.74 -2.25 38.39
C ASP A 220 -8.80 -2.25 36.86
N ALA A 221 -8.76 -1.07 36.22
CA ALA A 221 -8.76 -0.93 34.76
C ALA A 221 -7.42 -1.33 34.10
N LEU A 222 -6.31 -1.27 34.84
CA LEU A 222 -4.98 -1.57 34.30
C LEU A 222 -4.68 -3.06 34.29
N ALA A 223 -3.94 -3.56 33.30
CA ALA A 223 -3.55 -4.97 33.22
C ALA A 223 -2.35 -5.33 34.12
N THR A 224 -2.34 -6.56 34.64
CA THR A 224 -1.19 -7.16 35.35
C THR A 224 0.02 -7.34 34.42
N LYS A 225 1.17 -7.76 34.96
CA LYS A 225 2.38 -8.01 34.15
C LYS A 225 2.18 -9.12 33.11
N GLU A 226 1.42 -10.15 33.45
CA GLU A 226 1.16 -11.28 32.54
C GLU A 226 0.14 -10.89 31.47
N GLU A 227 -0.95 -10.23 31.86
CA GLU A 227 -1.95 -9.71 30.91
C GLU A 227 -1.36 -8.70 29.94
N ARG A 228 -0.42 -7.83 30.36
CA ARG A 228 0.25 -6.89 29.44
C ARG A 228 1.07 -7.59 28.37
N LYS A 229 1.67 -8.75 28.65
CA LYS A 229 2.34 -9.55 27.61
C LYS A 229 1.33 -10.11 26.61
N GLU A 230 0.14 -10.47 27.07
CA GLU A 230 -0.95 -10.86 26.17
C GLU A 230 -1.42 -9.67 25.33
N LEU A 231 -1.62 -8.49 25.93
CA LEU A 231 -2.01 -7.28 25.20
C LEU A 231 -0.99 -6.89 24.12
N ASP A 232 0.32 -7.04 24.38
CA ASP A 232 1.38 -6.88 23.37
C ASP A 232 1.16 -7.82 22.17
N ARG A 233 0.90 -9.10 22.43
CA ARG A 233 0.64 -10.11 21.39
C ARG A 233 -0.63 -9.80 20.60
N GLN A 234 -1.69 -9.37 21.28
CA GLN A 234 -2.99 -9.10 20.66
C GLN A 234 -2.97 -7.81 19.84
N PHE A 235 -2.26 -6.77 20.29
CA PHE A 235 -2.09 -5.55 19.50
C PHE A 235 -1.29 -5.79 18.21
N LYS A 236 -0.32 -6.72 18.26
CA LYS A 236 0.43 -7.22 17.09
C LYS A 236 -0.39 -8.12 16.16
N ASN A 237 -1.63 -8.44 16.49
CA ASN A 237 -2.55 -9.13 15.60
C ASN A 237 -3.45 -8.13 14.88
N GLU A 238 -3.42 -8.16 13.55
CA GLU A 238 -4.15 -7.24 12.67
C GLU A 238 -5.67 -7.34 12.82
N LYS A 239 -6.18 -8.57 13.00
CA LYS A 239 -7.61 -8.87 13.09
C LYS A 239 -8.18 -8.72 14.50
N SER A 240 -7.32 -8.55 15.51
CA SER A 240 -7.78 -8.31 16.89
C SER A 240 -8.57 -7.01 16.99
N ASN A 241 -9.68 -7.06 17.74
CA ASN A 241 -10.49 -5.89 18.10
C ASN A 241 -9.70 -4.83 18.87
N PHE A 242 -8.59 -5.19 19.51
CA PHE A 242 -7.76 -4.23 20.24
C PHE A 242 -7.02 -3.28 19.28
N LYS A 243 -7.61 -2.11 18.99
CA LYS A 243 -7.12 -1.16 17.98
C LYS A 243 -6.38 0.04 18.54
N ILE A 244 -6.74 0.55 19.72
CA ILE A 244 -6.20 1.79 20.27
C ILE A 244 -5.50 1.51 21.61
N ALA A 245 -4.20 1.78 21.68
CA ALA A 245 -3.43 1.65 22.91
C ALA A 245 -3.06 3.02 23.48
N ILE A 246 -3.51 3.32 24.70
CA ILE A 246 -3.15 4.54 25.44
C ILE A 246 -1.95 4.21 26.34
N VAL A 247 -0.83 4.91 26.16
CA VAL A 247 0.45 4.62 26.79
C VAL A 247 1.07 5.88 27.40
N VAL A 248 1.98 5.71 28.36
CA VAL A 248 2.75 6.82 28.95
C VAL A 248 4.23 6.71 28.60
N ASP A 249 4.90 5.68 29.12
CA ASP A 249 6.31 5.36 28.80
C ASP A 249 6.47 3.97 28.19
N MET A 250 5.42 3.14 28.26
CA MET A 250 5.44 1.80 27.68
C MET A 250 5.32 1.88 26.17
N TRP A 251 5.92 0.90 25.50
CA TRP A 251 5.88 0.74 24.04
C TRP A 251 6.52 1.87 23.22
N LEU A 252 7.09 2.89 23.87
CA LEU A 252 7.91 3.92 23.19
C LEU A 252 9.26 3.35 22.72
N THR A 253 9.78 2.35 23.44
CA THR A 253 11.03 1.65 23.09
C THR A 253 10.82 0.15 22.95
N GLY A 254 11.36 -0.44 21.88
CA GLY A 254 11.42 -1.90 21.68
C GLY A 254 10.13 -2.58 21.27
N PHE A 255 9.00 -1.86 21.24
CA PHE A 255 7.75 -2.35 20.66
C PHE A 255 7.72 -2.08 19.15
N ASP A 256 7.34 -3.08 18.37
CA ASP A 256 7.39 -3.02 16.91
C ASP A 256 6.13 -3.64 16.32
N VAL A 257 5.42 -2.87 15.51
CA VAL A 257 4.17 -3.23 14.84
C VAL A 257 4.23 -2.63 13.43
N PRO A 258 4.62 -3.40 12.40
CA PRO A 258 4.85 -2.85 11.06
C PRO A 258 3.65 -2.10 10.46
N PHE A 259 2.44 -2.60 10.69
CA PHE A 259 1.18 -2.01 10.23
C PHE A 259 0.63 -0.89 11.13
N LEU A 260 1.34 -0.48 12.20
CA LEU A 260 0.99 0.71 12.97
C LEU A 260 1.30 1.96 12.14
N ASP A 261 0.28 2.71 11.78
CA ASP A 261 0.41 3.86 10.87
C ASP A 261 0.18 5.20 11.55
N THR A 262 -0.34 5.23 12.78
CA THR A 262 -0.79 6.46 13.43
C THR A 262 -0.35 6.51 14.89
N MET A 263 0.25 7.64 15.27
CA MET A 263 0.60 7.95 16.65
C MET A 263 0.06 9.32 17.04
N TYR A 264 -0.65 9.38 18.15
CA TYR A 264 -1.12 10.60 18.79
C TYR A 264 -0.19 10.92 19.96
N ILE A 265 0.26 12.16 20.07
CA ILE A 265 1.20 12.61 21.09
C ILE A 265 0.56 13.74 21.89
N ASP A 266 0.39 13.49 23.18
CA ASP A 266 0.04 14.46 24.19
C ASP A 266 1.06 14.44 25.35
N LYS A 267 2.33 14.59 24.97
CA LYS A 267 3.47 14.50 25.89
C LYS A 267 4.59 15.43 25.45
N PRO A 268 5.25 16.15 26.38
CA PRO A 268 6.43 16.95 26.08
C PRO A 268 7.64 16.06 25.76
N LEU A 269 7.74 15.59 24.52
CA LEU A 269 8.87 14.78 24.03
C LEU A 269 9.99 15.68 23.47
N GLN A 270 11.24 15.21 23.56
CA GLN A 270 12.43 15.99 23.16
C GLN A 270 13.56 15.11 22.60
N LYS A 271 14.39 15.70 21.74
CA LYS A 271 15.66 15.13 21.25
C LYS A 271 15.49 13.64 20.84
N HIS A 272 16.29 12.75 21.42
CA HIS A 272 16.28 11.32 21.12
C HIS A 272 14.98 10.61 21.49
N SER A 273 14.29 11.03 22.56
CA SER A 273 13.03 10.37 22.97
C SER A 273 11.92 10.62 21.96
N LEU A 274 11.92 11.80 21.33
CA LEU A 274 10.99 12.14 20.26
C LEU A 274 11.21 11.22 19.04
N ILE A 275 12.44 11.16 18.52
CA ILE A 275 12.76 10.34 17.34
C ILE A 275 12.45 8.86 17.56
N GLN A 276 12.80 8.30 18.72
CA GLN A 276 12.53 6.91 19.06
C GLN A 276 11.03 6.59 19.13
N THR A 277 10.23 7.58 19.52
CA THR A 277 8.78 7.46 19.64
C THR A 277 8.12 7.54 18.25
N ILE A 278 8.42 8.58 17.46
CA ILE A 278 7.83 8.75 16.12
C ILE A 278 8.31 7.70 15.11
N SER A 279 9.51 7.13 15.28
CA SER A 279 10.02 6.07 14.41
C SER A 279 9.23 4.76 14.53
N ARG A 280 8.24 4.67 15.41
CA ARG A 280 7.37 3.48 15.51
C ARG A 280 6.38 3.39 14.36
N VAL A 281 6.00 4.52 13.75
CA VAL A 281 5.06 4.56 12.63
C VAL A 281 5.73 4.49 11.26
N ASN A 282 7.07 4.52 11.18
CA ASN A 282 7.79 4.56 9.90
C ASN A 282 8.16 3.18 9.32
N ARG A 283 7.77 2.08 9.97
CA ARG A 283 8.02 0.72 9.49
C ARG A 283 7.30 0.47 8.17
N LYS A 284 7.97 -0.18 7.22
CA LYS A 284 7.38 -0.60 5.95
C LYS A 284 6.38 -1.74 6.17
N TYR A 285 5.26 -1.65 5.49
CA TYR A 285 4.22 -2.67 5.46
C TYR A 285 3.45 -2.54 4.14
N GLU A 286 2.77 -3.61 3.72
CA GLU A 286 2.02 -3.60 2.46
C GLU A 286 0.91 -2.53 2.50
N HIS A 287 0.76 -1.77 1.41
CA HIS A 287 -0.18 -0.64 1.29
C HIS A 287 0.02 0.51 2.29
N LYS A 288 1.08 0.49 3.10
CA LYS A 288 1.44 1.58 3.99
C LYS A 288 2.39 2.55 3.29
N ASN A 289 1.88 3.73 2.97
CA ASN A 289 2.65 4.74 2.24
C ASN A 289 3.38 5.74 3.17
N LYS A 290 2.95 5.85 4.43
CA LYS A 290 3.49 6.78 5.42
C LYS A 290 3.14 6.37 6.86
N GLY A 291 3.79 7.00 7.83
CA GLY A 291 3.36 7.05 9.23
C GLY A 291 2.90 8.46 9.61
N LEU A 292 1.75 8.58 10.28
CA LEU A 292 1.21 9.86 10.75
C LEU A 292 1.52 10.06 12.23
N VAL A 293 2.00 11.26 12.57
CA VAL A 293 2.18 11.75 13.93
C VAL A 293 1.25 12.94 14.14
N VAL A 294 0.25 12.78 15.01
CA VAL A 294 -0.71 13.81 15.41
C VAL A 294 -0.31 14.36 16.76
N ASP A 295 -0.18 15.67 16.88
CA ASP A 295 0.39 16.32 18.05
C ASP A 295 -0.57 17.31 18.71
N TYR A 296 -1.00 16.98 19.94
CA TYR A 296 -1.87 17.80 20.78
C TYR A 296 -1.10 18.73 21.73
N PHE A 297 0.23 18.62 21.80
CA PHE A 297 1.05 19.45 22.66
C PHE A 297 1.64 20.66 21.93
N GLY A 298 2.11 20.49 20.69
CA GLY A 298 2.74 21.57 19.92
C GLY A 298 4.27 21.47 19.86
N ILE A 299 4.79 20.27 19.60
CA ILE A 299 6.21 19.94 19.47
C ILE A 299 6.80 20.16 18.07
N LYS A 300 6.11 20.89 17.17
CA LYS A 300 6.54 21.07 15.77
C LYS A 300 8.00 21.55 15.65
N ARG A 301 8.35 22.59 16.42
CA ARG A 301 9.70 23.18 16.39
C ARG A 301 10.78 22.18 16.85
N GLN A 302 10.46 21.40 17.88
CA GLN A 302 11.32 20.42 18.52
C GLN A 302 11.49 19.18 17.64
N MET A 303 10.44 18.82 16.91
CA MET A 303 10.50 17.79 15.87
C MET A 303 11.43 18.20 14.73
N ASN A 304 11.27 19.42 14.20
CA ASN A 304 12.14 19.93 13.14
C ASN A 304 13.60 20.02 13.63
N LEU A 305 13.83 20.49 14.86
CA LEU A 305 15.16 20.55 15.46
C LEU A 305 15.76 19.14 15.60
N ALA A 306 15.03 18.18 16.17
CA ALA A 306 15.50 16.81 16.32
C ALA A 306 15.80 16.17 14.97
N LEU A 307 14.91 16.30 13.98
CA LEU A 307 15.13 15.76 12.64
C LEU A 307 16.34 16.41 11.95
N SER A 308 16.55 17.72 12.10
CA SER A 308 17.73 18.39 11.53
C SER A 308 19.05 17.85 12.08
N GLN A 309 19.08 17.49 13.37
CA GLN A 309 20.27 16.92 14.02
C GLN A 309 20.59 15.49 13.51
N TYR A 310 19.58 14.74 13.07
CA TYR A 310 19.72 13.36 12.59
C TYR A 310 19.63 13.20 11.06
N SER A 311 19.44 14.30 10.33
CA SER A 311 19.28 14.34 8.86
C SER A 311 20.34 15.25 8.22
N ASN A 312 21.58 15.25 8.73
CA ASN A 312 22.67 15.95 8.05
C ASN A 312 22.67 15.53 6.57
N ILE A 313 22.30 16.47 5.68
CA ILE A 313 21.98 16.34 4.24
C ILE A 313 20.46 16.17 3.97
N ASP A 314 19.86 17.30 3.55
CA ASP A 314 18.51 17.53 3.01
C ASP A 314 17.29 17.35 3.95
N GLY A 315 16.68 18.50 4.30
CA GLY A 315 15.50 18.65 5.16
C GLY A 315 14.16 18.21 4.54
N GLN A 316 14.13 17.09 3.81
CA GLN A 316 12.95 16.62 3.05
C GLN A 316 12.10 15.57 3.78
N ASN A 317 12.38 15.27 5.06
CA ASN A 317 11.75 14.13 5.75
C ASN A 317 10.39 14.42 6.40
N VAL A 318 9.93 15.67 6.44
CA VAL A 318 8.59 16.03 6.93
C VAL A 318 7.84 16.70 5.81
N GLU A 319 6.86 16.00 5.26
CA GLU A 319 5.89 16.62 4.36
C GLU A 319 4.87 17.36 5.23
N GLU A 320 4.84 18.69 5.11
CA GLU A 320 3.89 19.49 5.87
C GLU A 320 2.49 19.29 5.27
N ILE A 321 1.50 19.01 6.12
CA ILE A 321 0.09 18.90 5.70
C ILE A 321 -0.36 20.12 4.90
N GLN A 322 0.14 21.32 5.21
CA GLN A 322 -0.16 22.53 4.44
C GLN A 322 0.30 22.43 2.98
N GLN A 323 1.49 21.87 2.73
CA GLN A 323 1.99 21.65 1.37
C GLN A 323 1.11 20.60 0.66
N SER A 324 0.74 19.52 1.34
CA SER A 324 -0.15 18.51 0.77
C SER A 324 -1.57 19.05 0.50
N VAL A 325 -2.09 19.96 1.34
CA VAL A 325 -3.37 20.66 1.11
C VAL A 325 -3.29 21.53 -0.15
N VAL A 326 -2.19 22.26 -0.36
CA VAL A 326 -1.97 23.02 -1.59
C VAL A 326 -1.97 22.09 -2.81
N VAL A 327 -1.21 20.99 -2.74
CA VAL A 327 -1.16 19.99 -3.82
C VAL A 327 -2.56 19.41 -4.10
N VAL A 328 -3.35 19.09 -3.07
CA VAL A 328 -4.73 18.61 -3.23
C VAL A 328 -5.58 19.65 -3.96
N LYS A 329 -5.54 20.92 -3.55
CA LYS A 329 -6.33 21.99 -4.16
C LYS A 329 -5.93 22.25 -5.62
N ASP A 330 -4.63 22.27 -5.91
CA ASP A 330 -4.12 22.39 -7.27
C ASP A 330 -4.62 21.26 -8.18
N HIS A 331 -4.57 20.01 -7.69
CA HIS A 331 -5.06 18.85 -8.43
C HIS A 331 -6.59 18.87 -8.60
N LEU A 332 -7.33 19.31 -7.58
CA LEU A 332 -8.78 19.51 -7.68
C LEU A 332 -9.14 20.54 -8.75
N ASP A 333 -8.41 21.64 -8.85
CA ASP A 333 -8.65 22.65 -9.88
C ASP A 333 -8.30 22.15 -11.28
N LEU A 334 -7.22 21.37 -11.44
CA LEU A 334 -6.90 20.70 -12.69
C LEU A 334 -7.97 19.67 -13.11
N LEU A 335 -8.54 18.92 -12.15
CA LEU A 335 -9.61 17.96 -12.41
C LEU A 335 -10.93 18.67 -12.72
N ARG A 336 -11.25 19.78 -12.05
CA ARG A 336 -12.38 20.66 -12.41
C ARG A 336 -12.24 21.17 -13.84
N ALA A 337 -11.04 21.56 -14.25
CA ALA A 337 -10.78 21.99 -15.63
C ALA A 337 -11.01 20.86 -16.65
N ILE A 338 -10.68 19.61 -16.31
CA ILE A 338 -11.00 18.45 -17.16
C ILE A 338 -12.52 18.24 -17.26
N PHE A 339 -13.22 18.33 -16.14
CA PHE A 339 -14.66 18.03 -16.04
C PHE A 339 -15.59 19.22 -16.33
N HIS A 340 -15.08 20.40 -16.71
CA HIS A 340 -15.92 21.60 -16.87
C HIS A 340 -17.09 21.48 -17.87
N LYS A 341 -17.01 20.54 -18.83
CA LYS A 341 -18.09 20.26 -19.81
C LYS A 341 -18.99 19.09 -19.41
N PHE A 342 -18.69 18.43 -18.29
CA PHE A 342 -19.42 17.27 -17.80
C PHE A 342 -20.38 17.71 -16.69
N ASP A 343 -21.62 17.26 -16.76
CA ASP A 343 -22.61 17.50 -15.70
C ASP A 343 -22.54 16.40 -14.64
N ASP A 344 -22.01 16.75 -13.47
CA ASP A 344 -21.86 15.88 -12.30
C ASP A 344 -22.95 16.10 -11.24
N ALA A 345 -23.97 16.94 -11.51
CA ALA A 345 -24.95 17.35 -10.49
C ALA A 345 -25.73 16.15 -9.90
N LEU A 346 -26.04 15.16 -10.73
CA LEU A 346 -26.76 13.94 -10.34
C LEU A 346 -25.94 13.05 -9.42
N TYR A 347 -24.61 13.14 -9.42
CA TYR A 347 -23.78 12.42 -8.45
C TYR A 347 -23.97 12.95 -7.02
N PHE A 348 -24.10 14.26 -6.84
CA PHE A 348 -24.21 14.86 -5.51
C PHE A 348 -25.65 14.96 -4.98
N LYS A 349 -26.65 14.91 -5.86
CA LYS A 349 -28.06 15.17 -5.51
C LYS A 349 -29.05 14.08 -5.95
N GLY A 350 -28.62 13.12 -6.77
CA GLY A 350 -29.49 12.08 -7.33
C GLY A 350 -29.66 10.87 -6.41
N SER A 351 -30.53 9.96 -6.84
CA SER A 351 -30.68 8.61 -6.29
C SER A 351 -29.44 7.73 -6.56
N PRO A 352 -29.21 6.62 -5.81
CA PRO A 352 -28.05 5.74 -6.02
C PRO A 352 -27.85 5.28 -7.47
N VAL A 353 -28.94 5.02 -8.19
CA VAL A 353 -28.92 4.64 -9.61
C VAL A 353 -28.44 5.81 -10.50
N GLU A 354 -28.92 7.02 -10.25
CA GLU A 354 -28.48 8.21 -10.97
C GLU A 354 -27.00 8.53 -10.68
N GLN A 355 -26.54 8.30 -9.46
CA GLN A 355 -25.14 8.44 -9.08
C GLN A 355 -24.25 7.45 -9.84
N LEU A 356 -24.62 6.16 -9.90
CA LEU A 356 -23.90 5.14 -10.65
C LEU A 356 -23.88 5.45 -12.16
N ASN A 357 -25.02 5.85 -12.73
CA ASN A 357 -25.09 6.25 -14.13
C ASN A 357 -24.19 7.47 -14.42
N THR A 358 -24.09 8.41 -13.49
CA THR A 358 -23.19 9.57 -13.60
C THR A 358 -21.73 9.13 -13.55
N LEU A 359 -21.35 8.20 -12.68
CA LEU A 359 -19.99 7.64 -12.62
C LEU A 359 -19.61 6.93 -13.93
N ASN A 360 -20.51 6.14 -14.52
CA ASN A 360 -20.26 5.47 -15.80
C ASN A 360 -20.08 6.46 -16.95
N LYS A 361 -20.92 7.51 -17.00
CA LYS A 361 -20.75 8.60 -17.99
C LYS A 361 -19.46 9.39 -17.78
N ALA A 362 -19.03 9.56 -16.52
CA ALA A 362 -17.77 10.22 -16.20
C ALA A 362 -16.56 9.38 -16.62
N ALA A 363 -16.62 8.05 -16.41
CA ALA A 363 -15.60 7.12 -16.89
C ALA A 363 -15.52 7.11 -18.42
N GLU A 364 -16.66 7.13 -19.10
CA GLU A 364 -16.76 7.26 -20.55
C GLU A 364 -16.12 8.57 -21.04
N TYR A 365 -16.42 9.69 -20.37
CA TYR A 365 -15.90 11.02 -20.70
C TYR A 365 -14.37 11.11 -20.63
N VAL A 366 -13.74 10.51 -19.60
CA VAL A 366 -12.26 10.56 -19.48
C VAL A 366 -11.54 9.61 -20.43
N GLN A 367 -12.23 8.62 -21.00
CA GLN A 367 -11.68 7.64 -21.94
C GLN A 367 -11.75 8.08 -23.41
N VAL A 368 -12.27 9.28 -23.68
CA VAL A 368 -12.41 9.84 -25.03
C VAL A 368 -11.08 9.88 -25.79
N THR A 369 -9.98 10.23 -25.12
CA THR A 369 -8.63 10.14 -25.70
C THR A 369 -7.67 9.49 -24.72
N GLN A 370 -6.64 8.82 -25.26
CA GLN A 370 -5.61 8.21 -24.41
C GLN A 370 -4.83 9.26 -23.60
N GLU A 371 -4.65 10.46 -24.14
CA GLU A 371 -4.00 11.57 -23.45
C GLU A 371 -4.85 12.05 -22.25
N LEU A 372 -6.16 12.22 -22.45
CA LEU A 372 -7.09 12.62 -21.39
C LEU A 372 -7.16 11.56 -20.29
N GLU A 373 -7.27 10.29 -20.68
CA GLU A 373 -7.29 9.15 -19.77
C GLU A 373 -6.02 9.11 -18.91
N LYS A 374 -4.84 9.16 -19.55
CA LYS A 374 -3.54 9.17 -18.85
C LYS A 374 -3.44 10.37 -17.92
N ARG A 375 -3.80 11.56 -18.39
CA ARG A 375 -3.75 12.81 -17.60
C ARG A 375 -4.67 12.71 -16.38
N PHE A 376 -5.90 12.26 -16.55
CA PHE A 376 -6.85 12.04 -15.46
C PHE A 376 -6.30 11.02 -14.45
N MET A 377 -5.84 9.85 -14.92
CA MET A 377 -5.29 8.80 -14.06
C MET A 377 -4.08 9.27 -13.26
N HIS A 378 -3.20 10.07 -13.86
CA HIS A 378 -2.05 10.67 -13.18
C HIS A 378 -2.48 11.70 -12.14
N LEU A 379 -3.38 12.62 -12.48
CA LEU A 379 -3.85 13.64 -11.56
C LEU A 379 -4.56 13.04 -10.34
N VAL A 380 -5.44 12.05 -10.55
CA VAL A 380 -6.13 11.40 -9.43
C VAL A 380 -5.17 10.55 -8.58
N LYS A 381 -4.14 9.93 -9.18
CA LYS A 381 -3.10 9.22 -8.41
C LYS A 381 -2.33 10.17 -7.50
N SER A 382 -1.88 11.30 -8.03
CA SER A 382 -1.16 12.32 -7.26
C SER A 382 -2.06 12.98 -6.21
N LEU A 383 -3.32 13.26 -6.57
CA LEU A 383 -4.34 13.75 -5.67
C LEU A 383 -4.55 12.77 -4.51
N LYS A 384 -4.72 11.46 -4.77
CA LYS A 384 -4.88 10.46 -3.72
C LYS A 384 -3.70 10.46 -2.76
N ALA A 385 -2.48 10.42 -3.30
CA ALA A 385 -1.26 10.41 -2.50
C ALA A 385 -1.15 11.63 -1.57
N ALA A 386 -1.53 12.82 -2.06
CA ALA A 386 -1.56 14.04 -1.28
C ALA A 386 -2.75 14.06 -0.30
N TYR A 387 -3.94 13.65 -0.73
CA TYR A 387 -5.15 13.62 0.08
C TYR A 387 -5.00 12.70 1.29
N ASP A 388 -4.44 11.51 1.10
CA ASP A 388 -4.17 10.56 2.19
C ASP A 388 -3.39 11.24 3.32
N ILE A 389 -2.54 12.24 3.02
CA ILE A 389 -1.68 12.97 3.98
C ILE A 389 -2.50 13.95 4.81
N CYS A 390 -3.52 14.56 4.21
CA CYS A 390 -4.27 15.67 4.80
C CYS A 390 -5.77 15.38 5.01
N VAL A 391 -6.21 14.11 4.94
CA VAL A 391 -7.58 13.65 5.24
C VAL A 391 -8.19 14.30 6.50
N GLY A 392 -7.39 14.38 7.57
CA GLY A 392 -7.81 14.92 8.86
C GLY A 392 -7.84 16.46 8.92
N SER A 393 -7.35 17.15 7.90
CA SER A 393 -7.23 18.61 7.91
C SER A 393 -8.56 19.29 7.68
N ASP A 394 -8.92 20.23 8.56
CA ASP A 394 -10.11 21.08 8.40
C ASP A 394 -9.99 22.08 7.23
N GLN A 395 -8.81 22.18 6.62
CA GLN A 395 -8.59 23.04 5.45
C GLN A 395 -9.19 22.47 4.16
N ILE A 396 -9.59 21.19 4.19
CA ILE A 396 -10.34 20.54 3.13
C ILE A 396 -11.81 20.53 3.53
N THR A 397 -12.60 21.32 2.81
CA THR A 397 -14.04 21.43 3.03
C THR A 397 -14.76 20.13 2.66
N ARG A 398 -15.97 19.95 3.20
CA ARG A 398 -16.80 18.78 2.87
C ARG A 398 -17.08 18.66 1.37
N GLU A 399 -17.32 19.77 0.68
CA GLU A 399 -17.52 19.76 -0.78
C GLU A 399 -16.27 19.29 -1.53
N GLU A 400 -15.07 19.71 -1.10
CA GLU A 400 -13.82 19.24 -1.67
C GLU A 400 -13.64 17.73 -1.44
N LYS A 401 -13.95 17.22 -0.24
CA LYS A 401 -13.92 15.77 0.05
C LYS A 401 -14.86 14.97 -0.86
N ASP A 402 -16.10 15.43 -1.03
CA ASP A 402 -17.09 14.77 -1.88
C ASP A 402 -16.60 14.70 -3.35
N ARG A 403 -15.95 15.78 -3.85
CA ARG A 403 -15.34 15.79 -5.19
C ARG A 403 -14.13 14.86 -5.30
N ILE A 404 -13.29 14.77 -4.28
CA ILE A 404 -12.16 13.82 -4.26
C ILE A 404 -12.70 12.40 -4.39
N HIS A 405 -13.73 12.04 -3.63
CA HIS A 405 -14.37 10.73 -3.71
C HIS A 405 -14.98 10.43 -5.08
N PHE A 406 -15.62 11.42 -5.71
CA PHE A 406 -16.10 11.30 -7.10
C PHE A 406 -14.95 10.91 -8.06
N TYR A 407 -13.83 11.65 -8.03
CA TYR A 407 -12.71 11.37 -8.93
C TYR A 407 -12.03 10.02 -8.64
N LEU A 408 -11.92 9.63 -7.37
CA LEU A 408 -11.40 8.31 -6.97
C LEU A 408 -12.30 7.18 -7.50
N ALA A 409 -13.62 7.34 -7.43
CA ALA A 409 -14.58 6.36 -7.95
C ALA A 409 -14.45 6.21 -9.47
N VAL A 410 -14.38 7.32 -10.22
CA VAL A 410 -14.17 7.30 -11.68
C VAL A 410 -12.84 6.64 -12.04
N ARG A 411 -11.75 6.97 -11.32
CA ARG A 411 -10.44 6.31 -11.50
C ARG A 411 -10.52 4.80 -11.27
N SER A 412 -11.25 4.35 -10.25
CA SER A 412 -11.42 2.93 -9.95
C SER A 412 -12.06 2.17 -11.12
N ILE A 413 -13.13 2.74 -11.71
CA ILE A 413 -13.81 2.18 -12.89
C ILE A 413 -12.84 2.07 -14.08
N VAL A 414 -12.13 3.15 -14.41
CA VAL A 414 -11.16 3.17 -15.52
C VAL A 414 -10.00 2.19 -15.29
N PHE A 415 -9.53 2.04 -14.05
CA PHE A 415 -8.45 1.10 -13.73
C PHE A 415 -8.88 -0.36 -13.94
N LYS A 416 -10.06 -0.75 -13.45
CA LYS A 416 -10.61 -2.11 -13.62
C LYS A 416 -10.76 -2.51 -15.10
N LEU A 417 -11.13 -1.55 -15.94
CA LEU A 417 -11.27 -1.75 -17.39
C LEU A 417 -9.92 -1.91 -18.11
N THR A 418 -8.84 -1.34 -17.59
CA THR A 418 -7.55 -1.23 -18.31
C THR A 418 -6.44 -2.15 -17.83
N LYS A 419 -6.35 -2.46 -16.53
CA LYS A 419 -5.22 -3.19 -15.94
C LYS A 419 -5.58 -4.44 -15.14
N GLY A 420 -6.86 -4.79 -15.02
CA GLY A 420 -7.32 -5.93 -14.21
C GLY A 420 -7.62 -5.55 -12.76
N GLU A 421 -7.41 -6.46 -11.81
CA GLU A 421 -7.68 -6.23 -10.39
C GLU A 421 -7.03 -4.92 -9.92
N ALA A 422 -7.86 -4.01 -9.45
CA ALA A 422 -7.36 -2.77 -8.89
C ALA A 422 -6.63 -3.07 -7.57
N PRO A 423 -5.35 -2.67 -7.40
CA PRO A 423 -4.74 -2.62 -6.08
C PRO A 423 -5.34 -1.43 -5.33
N ASP A 424 -6.65 -1.46 -5.03
CA ASP A 424 -7.31 -0.42 -4.23
C ASP A 424 -8.82 -0.61 -3.95
N THR A 425 -9.45 -1.74 -4.25
CA THR A 425 -10.86 -1.96 -3.84
C THR A 425 -11.03 -2.03 -2.32
N ALA A 426 -9.94 -2.22 -1.56
CA ALA A 426 -9.94 -2.28 -0.09
C ALA A 426 -9.92 -0.90 0.60
N GLN A 427 -9.61 0.20 -0.10
CA GLN A 427 -9.60 1.57 0.45
C GLN A 427 -10.64 2.49 -0.22
N MET A 428 -11.68 1.92 -0.83
CA MET A 428 -12.86 2.70 -1.19
C MET A 428 -13.73 2.83 0.05
N ASN A 429 -14.11 4.07 0.38
CA ASN A 429 -15.08 4.42 1.41
C ASN A 429 -16.28 3.44 1.32
N GLU A 430 -16.64 2.78 2.43
CA GLU A 430 -17.71 1.77 2.54
C GLU A 430 -18.96 2.21 1.74
N ARG A 431 -19.25 3.51 1.80
CA ARG A 431 -20.33 4.19 1.07
C ARG A 431 -20.30 4.01 -0.45
N VAL A 432 -19.13 4.04 -1.09
CA VAL A 432 -19.03 3.83 -2.55
C VAL A 432 -19.25 2.35 -2.89
N ARG A 433 -18.81 1.44 -2.01
CA ARG A 433 -19.05 0.00 -2.16
C ARG A 433 -20.54 -0.33 -1.98
N GLU A 434 -21.18 0.26 -0.98
CA GLU A 434 -22.62 0.16 -0.73
C GLU A 434 -23.45 0.80 -1.86
N MET A 435 -23.08 1.99 -2.35
CA MET A 435 -23.76 2.62 -3.50
C MET A 435 -23.68 1.76 -4.76
N ILE A 436 -22.52 1.11 -5.01
CA ILE A 436 -22.36 0.15 -6.10
C ILE A 436 -23.25 -1.08 -5.85
N LYS A 437 -23.29 -1.60 -4.63
CA LYS A 437 -24.11 -2.77 -4.26
C LYS A 437 -25.62 -2.51 -4.43
N GLU A 438 -26.13 -1.40 -3.92
CA GLU A 438 -27.55 -1.01 -4.04
C GLU A 438 -27.95 -0.70 -5.48
N ALA A 439 -27.08 -0.08 -6.27
CA ALA A 439 -27.35 0.20 -7.67
C ALA A 439 -27.34 -1.07 -8.54
N ILE A 440 -26.56 -2.10 -8.17
CA ILE A 440 -26.57 -3.43 -8.80
C ILE A 440 -27.90 -4.18 -8.54
N GLU A 441 -28.54 -3.97 -7.39
CA GLU A 441 -29.79 -4.64 -7.02
C GLU A 441 -31.05 -4.00 -7.67
N SER A 442 -31.00 -2.72 -8.06
CA SER A 442 -32.19 -1.95 -8.45
C SER A 442 -32.45 -1.84 -9.96
N GLU A 443 -31.43 -1.95 -10.81
CA GLU A 443 -31.58 -2.04 -12.27
C GLU A 443 -30.64 -3.15 -12.73
N GLY A 444 -31.12 -4.12 -13.50
CA GLY A 444 -30.34 -5.25 -14.02
C GLY A 444 -29.24 -4.85 -15.02
N VAL A 445 -28.35 -3.93 -14.63
CA VAL A 445 -27.13 -3.49 -15.29
C VAL A 445 -25.96 -4.33 -14.74
N GLU A 446 -26.17 -5.64 -14.64
CA GLU A 446 -25.21 -6.59 -14.08
C GLU A 446 -24.01 -6.85 -15.01
N GLU A 447 -24.09 -6.48 -16.29
CA GLU A 447 -23.16 -7.01 -17.28
C GLU A 447 -21.75 -6.39 -17.18
N ILE A 448 -21.58 -5.07 -17.09
CA ILE A 448 -20.23 -4.45 -17.16
C ILE A 448 -19.33 -4.81 -15.94
N PHE A 449 -19.93 -5.03 -14.77
CA PHE A 449 -19.19 -5.31 -13.53
C PHE A 449 -18.90 -6.79 -13.30
N LYS A 450 -19.80 -7.72 -13.70
CA LYS A 450 -19.55 -9.17 -13.59
C LYS A 450 -18.57 -9.69 -14.65
N LEU A 451 -18.47 -9.01 -15.80
CA LEU A 451 -17.58 -9.40 -16.90
C LEU A 451 -16.06 -9.38 -16.56
N GLY A 452 -15.67 -8.87 -15.38
CA GLY A 452 -14.26 -8.74 -14.98
C GLY A 452 -13.85 -9.46 -13.69
N ASP A 453 -14.79 -10.06 -12.96
CA ASP A 453 -14.59 -10.53 -11.57
C ASP A 453 -14.88 -12.03 -11.36
N ASP A 454 -15.11 -12.80 -12.43
CA ASP A 454 -15.43 -14.22 -12.30
C ASP A 454 -14.17 -15.08 -12.06
N GLU A 455 -13.81 -15.21 -10.78
CA GLU A 455 -12.94 -16.28 -10.28
C GLU A 455 -13.63 -17.66 -10.25
N GLN A 456 -14.91 -17.81 -10.65
CA GLN A 456 -15.64 -19.07 -10.42
C GLN A 456 -16.52 -19.63 -11.55
N ASN A 457 -16.52 -19.07 -12.76
CA ASN A 457 -17.08 -19.77 -13.91
C ASN A 457 -16.11 -19.69 -15.08
N GLU A 458 -15.78 -20.83 -15.70
CA GLU A 458 -15.15 -20.87 -17.03
C GLU A 458 -16.12 -20.22 -18.03
N VAL A 459 -16.11 -18.89 -18.11
CA VAL A 459 -16.82 -18.15 -19.14
C VAL A 459 -16.11 -18.48 -20.43
N ASP A 460 -16.78 -19.23 -21.32
CA ASP A 460 -16.30 -19.41 -22.68
C ASP A 460 -16.27 -18.03 -23.34
N ILE A 461 -15.07 -17.48 -23.46
CA ILE A 461 -14.81 -16.16 -24.02
C ILE A 461 -15.31 -16.10 -25.49
N PHE A 462 -15.51 -17.27 -26.12
CA PHE A 462 -15.93 -17.48 -27.52
C PHE A 462 -17.43 -17.73 -27.72
N ASP A 463 -18.24 -17.57 -26.68
CA ASP A 463 -19.69 -17.66 -26.79
C ASP A 463 -20.29 -16.48 -27.59
N GLU A 464 -21.11 -16.78 -28.60
CA GLU A 464 -21.83 -15.78 -29.40
C GLU A 464 -22.84 -14.99 -28.56
N ASP A 465 -23.39 -15.61 -27.52
CA ASP A 465 -24.31 -14.94 -26.58
C ASP A 465 -23.58 -13.85 -25.78
N TYR A 466 -22.27 -13.97 -25.58
CA TYR A 466 -21.46 -13.01 -24.85
C TYR A 466 -21.10 -11.79 -25.72
N LEU A 467 -20.74 -12.00 -26.99
CA LEU A 467 -20.55 -10.90 -27.95
C LEU A 467 -21.85 -10.10 -28.16
N ALA A 468 -23.00 -10.79 -28.22
CA ALA A 468 -24.31 -10.14 -28.34
C ALA A 468 -24.68 -9.28 -27.12
N LYS A 469 -24.13 -9.56 -25.93
CA LYS A 469 -24.28 -8.70 -24.74
C LYS A 469 -23.42 -7.46 -24.84
N ILE A 470 -22.18 -7.60 -25.29
CA ILE A 470 -21.25 -6.47 -25.49
C ILE A 470 -21.83 -5.46 -26.50
N ASP A 471 -22.53 -5.93 -27.53
CA ASP A 471 -23.20 -5.07 -28.50
C ASP A 471 -24.33 -4.21 -27.93
N LYS A 472 -24.91 -4.58 -26.78
CA LYS A 472 -25.95 -3.79 -26.11
C LYS A 472 -25.40 -2.65 -25.27
N ILE A 473 -24.07 -2.56 -25.07
CA ILE A 473 -23.43 -1.52 -24.27
C ILE A 473 -23.53 -0.17 -25.00
N LYS A 474 -24.24 0.78 -24.40
CA LYS A 474 -24.46 2.14 -24.94
C LYS A 474 -23.28 3.11 -24.70
N LEU A 475 -22.17 2.62 -24.16
CA LEU A 475 -20.97 3.38 -23.79
C LEU A 475 -19.81 2.97 -24.72
N PRO A 476 -19.55 3.70 -25.82
CA PRO A 476 -18.68 3.22 -26.89
C PRO A 476 -17.20 3.08 -26.50
N ASN A 477 -16.63 4.03 -25.76
CA ASN A 477 -15.23 3.94 -25.32
C ASN A 477 -15.05 2.78 -24.33
N THR A 478 -16.02 2.61 -23.43
CA THR A 478 -16.09 1.47 -22.50
C THR A 478 -16.18 0.13 -23.24
N LYS A 479 -17.05 0.03 -24.26
CA LYS A 479 -17.21 -1.16 -25.12
C LYS A 479 -15.88 -1.56 -25.77
N ILE A 480 -15.16 -0.59 -26.34
CA ILE A 480 -13.86 -0.82 -27.00
C ILE A 480 -12.83 -1.40 -26.03
N LYS A 481 -12.74 -0.87 -24.81
CA LYS A 481 -11.78 -1.35 -23.80
C LYS A 481 -12.07 -2.77 -23.35
N LEU A 482 -13.35 -3.11 -23.19
CA LEU A 482 -13.79 -4.47 -22.88
C LEU A 482 -13.39 -5.44 -24.00
N LEU A 483 -13.66 -5.07 -25.26
CA LEU A 483 -13.26 -5.87 -26.43
C LEU A 483 -11.73 -6.06 -26.51
N GLN A 484 -10.94 -5.00 -26.25
CA GLN A 484 -9.48 -5.11 -26.19
C GLN A 484 -9.02 -6.09 -25.10
N LYS A 485 -9.61 -6.01 -23.90
CA LYS A 485 -9.26 -6.90 -22.77
C LYS A 485 -9.57 -8.36 -23.10
N LEU A 486 -10.75 -8.62 -23.68
CA LEU A 486 -11.19 -9.96 -24.07
C LEU A 486 -10.29 -10.55 -25.16
N LEU A 487 -10.01 -9.78 -26.21
CA LEU A 487 -9.13 -10.21 -27.28
C LEU A 487 -7.69 -10.46 -26.75
N SER A 488 -7.18 -9.60 -25.86
CA SER A 488 -5.87 -9.83 -25.23
C SER A 488 -5.83 -11.15 -24.48
N LYS A 489 -6.86 -11.43 -23.65
CA LYS A 489 -6.96 -12.69 -22.90
C LYS A 489 -7.01 -13.89 -23.83
N ALA A 490 -7.85 -13.83 -24.87
CA ALA A 490 -7.95 -14.88 -25.88
C ALA A 490 -6.63 -15.12 -26.63
N ILE A 491 -5.89 -14.06 -26.97
CA ILE A 491 -4.57 -14.16 -27.61
C ILE A 491 -3.54 -14.75 -26.63
N ASP A 492 -3.55 -14.34 -25.37
CA ASP A 492 -2.63 -14.86 -24.35
C ASP A 492 -2.86 -16.35 -24.07
N ASP A 493 -4.13 -16.77 -23.96
CA ASP A 493 -4.51 -18.18 -23.84
C ASP A 493 -4.07 -18.97 -25.09
N PHE A 494 -4.31 -18.44 -26.28
CA PHE A 494 -3.87 -19.07 -27.52
C PHE A 494 -2.34 -19.13 -27.65
N LYS A 495 -1.61 -18.15 -27.13
CA LYS A 495 -0.14 -18.08 -27.14
C LYS A 495 0.49 -19.18 -26.27
N GLN A 496 -0.21 -19.67 -25.24
CA GLN A 496 0.23 -20.86 -24.49
C GLN A 496 0.25 -22.12 -25.37
N VAL A 497 -0.74 -22.23 -26.26
CA VAL A 497 -0.92 -23.35 -27.18
C VAL A 497 0.00 -23.20 -28.40
N ASN A 498 0.06 -22.01 -29.00
CA ASN A 498 0.83 -21.76 -30.22
C ASN A 498 1.49 -20.37 -30.15
N LYS A 499 2.77 -20.37 -29.77
CA LYS A 499 3.51 -19.12 -29.50
C LYS A 499 3.66 -18.26 -30.75
N ILE A 500 3.98 -18.86 -31.90
CA ILE A 500 4.26 -18.10 -33.14
C ILE A 500 2.99 -17.39 -33.62
N LYS A 501 1.88 -18.14 -33.77
CA LYS A 501 0.62 -17.54 -34.18
C LYS A 501 0.11 -16.56 -33.13
N GLY A 502 0.26 -16.86 -31.84
CA GLY A 502 -0.04 -15.92 -30.75
C GLY A 502 0.72 -14.60 -30.86
N ILE A 503 2.02 -14.63 -31.24
CA ILE A 503 2.81 -13.41 -31.50
C ILE A 503 2.27 -12.66 -32.72
N ASP A 504 1.88 -13.34 -33.79
CA ASP A 504 1.30 -12.69 -34.98
C ASP A 504 -0.01 -11.97 -34.67
N PHE A 505 -0.92 -12.62 -33.93
CA PHE A 505 -2.17 -11.99 -33.47
C PHE A 505 -1.91 -10.85 -32.48
N SER A 506 -0.92 -10.99 -31.59
CA SER A 506 -0.48 -9.90 -30.71
C SER A 506 -0.04 -8.68 -31.52
N ASN A 507 0.74 -8.89 -32.59
CA ASN A 507 1.20 -7.82 -33.48
C ASN A 507 0.04 -7.17 -34.25
N LYS A 508 -0.93 -7.96 -34.74
CA LYS A 508 -2.14 -7.45 -35.39
C LYS A 508 -2.97 -6.58 -34.43
N MET A 509 -3.24 -7.09 -33.22
CA MET A 509 -3.95 -6.34 -32.18
C MET A 509 -3.20 -5.05 -31.83
N GLN A 510 -1.88 -5.10 -31.70
CA GLN A 510 -1.08 -3.92 -31.39
C GLN A 510 -1.15 -2.85 -32.49
N LYS A 511 -1.19 -3.25 -33.77
CA LYS A 511 -1.42 -2.31 -34.89
C LYS A 511 -2.77 -1.63 -34.80
N LEU A 512 -3.84 -2.39 -34.52
CA LEU A 512 -5.19 -1.85 -34.30
C LEU A 512 -5.19 -0.86 -33.13
N VAL A 513 -4.66 -1.26 -31.97
CA VAL A 513 -4.58 -0.41 -30.78
C VAL A 513 -3.76 0.85 -31.03
N THR A 514 -2.68 0.77 -31.79
CA THR A 514 -1.86 1.95 -32.15
C THR A 514 -2.65 2.92 -33.02
N LYS A 515 -3.33 2.41 -34.06
CA LYS A 515 -4.24 3.19 -34.92
C LYS A 515 -5.37 3.85 -34.11
N TYR A 516 -5.87 3.18 -33.06
CA TYR A 516 -6.85 3.75 -32.15
C TYR A 516 -6.27 4.85 -31.24
N ASN A 517 -5.09 4.63 -30.67
CA ASN A 517 -4.47 5.57 -29.75
C ASN A 517 -3.95 6.86 -30.42
N GLU A 518 -3.61 6.80 -31.71
CA GLU A 518 -3.10 7.95 -32.48
C GLU A 518 -4.20 8.91 -32.99
N ARG A 519 -5.45 8.71 -32.56
CA ARG A 519 -6.59 9.56 -32.94
C ARG A 519 -6.43 10.98 -32.40
N LYS A 520 -6.78 11.96 -33.23
CA LYS A 520 -6.82 13.37 -32.83
C LYS A 520 -8.18 13.71 -32.22
N GLU A 521 -8.19 14.74 -31.36
CA GLU A 521 -9.42 15.24 -30.71
C GLU A 521 -10.51 15.66 -31.74
N SER A 522 -10.11 16.02 -32.96
CA SER A 522 -11.03 16.32 -34.07
C SER A 522 -11.80 15.12 -34.63
N ASP A 523 -11.29 13.90 -34.43
CA ASP A 523 -11.90 12.66 -34.94
C ASP A 523 -12.93 12.08 -33.95
N VAL A 524 -12.97 12.58 -32.71
CA VAL A 524 -13.87 12.17 -31.62
C VAL A 524 -15.35 12.38 -31.97
N LEU A 525 -15.67 13.36 -32.82
CA LEU A 525 -17.04 13.71 -33.20
C LEU A 525 -17.63 12.80 -34.29
N ARG A 526 -16.87 11.84 -34.82
CA ARG A 526 -17.33 10.90 -35.85
C ARG A 526 -17.61 9.53 -35.24
N SER A 527 -18.89 9.22 -34.97
CA SER A 527 -19.35 7.91 -34.46
C SER A 527 -18.81 6.74 -35.30
N GLU A 528 -18.72 6.95 -36.62
CA GLU A 528 -18.20 5.99 -37.61
C GLU A 528 -16.81 5.45 -37.23
N VAL A 529 -15.93 6.27 -36.66
CA VAL A 529 -14.56 5.88 -36.32
C VAL A 529 -14.49 4.92 -35.11
N LEU A 530 -15.48 4.98 -34.21
CA LEU A 530 -15.60 4.06 -33.07
C LEU A 530 -16.23 2.73 -33.50
N GLU A 531 -17.21 2.80 -34.40
CA GLU A 531 -17.85 1.63 -35.02
C GLU A 531 -16.84 0.84 -35.85
N ASP A 532 -16.11 1.49 -36.78
CA ASP A 532 -15.07 0.87 -37.62
C ASP A 532 -14.04 0.09 -36.78
N PHE A 533 -13.64 0.64 -35.63
CA PHE A 533 -12.66 0.00 -34.76
C PHE A 533 -13.22 -1.18 -33.97
N THR A 534 -14.48 -1.08 -33.56
CA THR A 534 -15.19 -2.17 -32.91
C THR A 534 -15.27 -3.35 -33.89
N ASP A 535 -15.63 -3.08 -35.14
CA ASP A 535 -15.71 -4.07 -36.21
C ASP A 535 -14.33 -4.70 -36.51
N GLU A 536 -13.26 -3.90 -36.61
CA GLU A 536 -11.89 -4.40 -36.78
C GLU A 536 -11.44 -5.34 -35.65
N ILE A 537 -11.84 -5.07 -34.39
CA ILE A 537 -11.54 -5.97 -33.26
C ILE A 537 -12.37 -7.26 -33.34
N ILE A 538 -13.66 -7.16 -33.68
CA ILE A 538 -14.55 -8.32 -33.82
C ILE A 538 -14.07 -9.22 -34.97
N GLU A 539 -13.63 -8.65 -36.08
CA GLU A 539 -13.04 -9.40 -37.20
C GLU A 539 -11.78 -10.14 -36.76
N LEU A 540 -10.86 -9.47 -36.07
CA LEU A 540 -9.64 -10.09 -35.54
C LEU A 540 -9.96 -11.22 -34.54
N TYR A 541 -11.03 -11.07 -33.77
CA TYR A 541 -11.54 -12.09 -32.87
C TYR A 541 -12.02 -13.34 -33.63
N HIS A 542 -12.78 -13.17 -34.70
CA HIS A 542 -13.21 -14.28 -35.56
C HIS A 542 -12.03 -14.96 -36.28
N GLU A 543 -11.03 -14.19 -36.73
CA GLU A 543 -9.79 -14.75 -37.30
C GLU A 543 -9.05 -15.65 -36.30
N LEU A 544 -8.95 -15.21 -35.03
CA LEU A 544 -8.29 -15.97 -33.96
C LEU A 544 -9.00 -17.29 -33.69
N ARG A 545 -10.33 -17.27 -33.60
CA ARG A 545 -11.15 -18.47 -33.41
C ARG A 545 -10.93 -19.48 -34.54
N LYS A 546 -10.95 -19.00 -35.79
CA LYS A 546 -10.71 -19.84 -36.96
C LYS A 546 -9.31 -20.47 -36.96
N GLU A 547 -8.26 -19.71 -36.63
CA GLU A 547 -6.91 -20.27 -36.53
C GLU A 547 -6.81 -21.31 -35.40
N ARG A 548 -7.49 -21.09 -34.26
CA ARG A 548 -7.52 -22.04 -33.16
C ARG A 548 -8.13 -23.38 -33.55
N GLU A 549 -9.13 -23.41 -34.43
CA GLU A 549 -9.79 -24.64 -34.89
C GLU A 549 -9.11 -25.29 -36.12
N SER A 550 -8.14 -24.60 -36.74
CA SER A 550 -7.52 -25.02 -38.01
C SER A 550 -6.79 -26.36 -37.98
N PHE A 551 -6.37 -26.85 -36.81
CA PHE A 551 -5.75 -28.17 -36.67
C PHE A 551 -6.69 -29.32 -37.07
N GLN A 552 -8.01 -29.13 -36.87
CA GLN A 552 -9.02 -30.14 -37.19
C GLN A 552 -9.09 -30.42 -38.70
N GLU A 553 -8.98 -29.37 -39.52
CA GLU A 553 -8.95 -29.49 -40.98
C GLU A 553 -7.66 -30.17 -41.49
N MET A 554 -6.57 -30.09 -40.70
CA MET A 554 -5.27 -30.66 -41.02
C MET A 554 -5.08 -32.11 -40.53
N GLY A 555 -6.03 -32.64 -39.75
CA GLY A 555 -5.96 -34.01 -39.21
C GLY A 555 -4.83 -34.23 -38.18
N ILE A 556 -4.35 -33.16 -37.55
CA ILE A 556 -3.30 -33.18 -36.51
C ILE A 556 -3.84 -32.62 -35.20
N ASP A 557 -3.15 -32.87 -34.08
CA ASP A 557 -3.52 -32.27 -32.80
C ASP A 557 -2.97 -30.84 -32.62
N PHE A 558 -3.36 -30.20 -31.50
CA PHE A 558 -3.00 -28.81 -31.22
C PHE A 558 -1.50 -28.61 -30.94
N GLU A 559 -0.81 -29.61 -30.37
CA GLU A 559 0.63 -29.55 -30.09
C GLU A 559 1.42 -29.73 -31.39
N GLU A 560 0.99 -30.66 -32.23
CA GLU A 560 1.50 -30.89 -33.59
C GLU A 560 1.34 -29.64 -34.47
N LYS A 561 0.18 -28.96 -34.39
CA LYS A 561 -0.04 -27.69 -35.12
C LYS A 561 0.95 -26.60 -34.71
N ALA A 562 1.29 -26.50 -33.43
CA ALA A 562 2.26 -25.51 -32.97
C ALA A 562 3.66 -25.78 -33.55
N PHE A 563 4.11 -27.04 -33.58
CA PHE A 563 5.38 -27.41 -34.21
C PHE A 563 5.35 -27.23 -35.73
N TYR A 564 4.23 -27.54 -36.37
CA TYR A 564 4.02 -27.27 -37.80
C TYR A 564 4.20 -25.77 -38.11
N ASP A 565 3.58 -24.87 -37.33
CA ASP A 565 3.70 -23.44 -37.55
C ASP A 565 5.13 -22.92 -37.31
N ILE A 566 5.87 -23.51 -36.37
CA ILE A 566 7.30 -23.24 -36.17
C ILE A 566 8.12 -23.60 -37.40
N LEU A 567 7.96 -24.82 -37.91
CA LEU A 567 8.68 -25.27 -39.09
C LEU A 567 8.29 -24.43 -40.32
N LYS A 568 7.00 -24.14 -40.52
CA LYS A 568 6.53 -23.29 -41.62
C LYS A 568 7.10 -21.87 -41.56
N ALA A 569 7.08 -21.25 -40.37
CA ALA A 569 7.64 -19.90 -40.19
C ALA A 569 9.14 -19.86 -40.47
N LEU A 570 9.88 -20.90 -40.09
CA LEU A 570 11.31 -21.01 -40.37
C LEU A 570 11.60 -21.24 -41.86
N ALA A 571 10.81 -22.05 -42.55
CA ALA A 571 10.91 -22.24 -44.00
C ALA A 571 10.75 -20.90 -44.75
N HIS A 572 9.75 -20.10 -44.38
CA HIS A 572 9.57 -18.76 -44.93
C HIS A 572 10.71 -17.79 -44.56
N LYS A 573 11.20 -17.81 -43.31
CA LYS A 573 12.28 -16.92 -42.85
C LYS A 573 13.60 -17.17 -43.59
N TYR A 574 13.89 -18.43 -43.92
CA TYR A 574 15.12 -18.84 -44.58
C TYR A 574 14.98 -19.04 -46.09
N ASP A 575 13.83 -18.65 -46.66
CA ASP A 575 13.54 -18.64 -48.10
C ASP A 575 13.79 -19.99 -48.79
N PHE A 576 13.26 -21.06 -48.20
CA PHE A 576 13.28 -22.40 -48.81
C PHE A 576 11.89 -23.03 -48.85
N GLU A 577 11.63 -23.82 -49.89
CA GLU A 577 10.39 -24.58 -50.04
C GLU A 577 10.53 -25.98 -49.43
N TYR A 578 9.56 -26.35 -48.60
CA TYR A 578 9.46 -27.70 -48.05
C TYR A 578 7.98 -28.17 -48.14
N PRO A 579 7.69 -29.35 -48.72
CA PRO A 579 6.31 -29.78 -49.00
C PRO A 579 5.42 -29.81 -47.75
N GLU A 580 4.17 -29.36 -47.86
CA GLU A 580 3.24 -29.29 -46.71
C GLU A 580 2.97 -30.68 -46.08
N ASP A 581 2.82 -31.73 -46.89
CA ASP A 581 2.67 -33.11 -46.40
C ASP A 581 3.88 -33.57 -45.58
N LYS A 582 5.09 -33.13 -45.97
CA LYS A 582 6.32 -33.42 -45.23
C LYS A 582 6.44 -32.58 -43.96
N LEU A 583 5.93 -31.35 -43.93
CA LEU A 583 5.90 -30.50 -42.71
C LEU A 583 5.01 -31.14 -41.65
N ILE A 584 3.84 -31.63 -42.04
CA ILE A 584 2.90 -32.31 -41.14
C ILE A 584 3.58 -33.53 -40.49
N HIS A 585 4.16 -34.40 -41.31
CA HIS A 585 4.88 -35.59 -40.81
C HIS A 585 6.07 -35.23 -39.91
N LEU A 586 6.80 -34.16 -40.25
CA LEU A 586 7.93 -33.71 -39.46
C LEU A 586 7.49 -33.15 -38.09
N ALA A 587 6.38 -32.40 -38.05
CA ALA A 587 5.82 -31.86 -36.82
C ALA A 587 5.40 -32.97 -35.84
N GLN A 588 4.79 -34.05 -36.34
CA GLN A 588 4.44 -35.24 -35.55
C GLN A 588 5.69 -35.89 -34.93
N LYS A 589 6.75 -36.08 -35.72
CA LYS A 589 8.01 -36.63 -35.19
C LYS A 589 8.70 -35.71 -34.19
N VAL A 590 8.63 -34.39 -34.38
CA VAL A 590 9.20 -33.41 -33.43
C VAL A 590 8.50 -33.54 -32.09
N LYS A 591 7.17 -33.71 -32.08
CA LYS A 591 6.41 -33.95 -30.86
C LYS A 591 6.87 -35.22 -30.13
N ASP A 592 7.03 -36.34 -30.85
CA ASP A 592 7.49 -37.60 -30.24
C ASP A 592 8.84 -37.45 -29.52
N VAL A 593 9.78 -36.73 -30.14
CA VAL A 593 11.11 -36.45 -29.58
C VAL A 593 11.02 -35.54 -28.35
N VAL A 594 10.16 -34.52 -28.39
CA VAL A 594 9.94 -33.62 -27.26
C VAL A 594 9.30 -34.35 -26.08
N ASP A 595 8.27 -35.16 -26.32
CA ASP A 595 7.56 -35.92 -25.28
C ASP A 595 8.48 -36.93 -24.58
N ASP A 596 9.39 -37.58 -25.32
CA ASP A 596 10.37 -38.51 -24.75
C ASP A 596 11.29 -37.83 -23.72
N LYS A 597 11.66 -36.56 -23.94
CA LYS A 597 12.53 -35.81 -23.01
C LYS A 597 11.76 -35.01 -21.98
N ALA A 598 10.53 -34.59 -22.27
CA ALA A 598 9.70 -33.79 -21.36
C ALA A 598 9.14 -34.60 -20.16
N LYS A 599 9.24 -35.94 -20.20
CA LYS A 599 8.84 -36.86 -19.12
C LYS A 599 9.69 -36.73 -17.84
N TYR A 600 10.91 -36.19 -17.93
CA TYR A 600 11.79 -36.05 -16.77
C TYR A 600 11.42 -34.83 -15.90
N THR A 601 11.56 -34.97 -14.58
CA THR A 601 11.31 -33.88 -13.61
C THR A 601 12.33 -32.75 -13.81
N ASP A 602 11.87 -31.49 -13.81
CA ASP A 602 12.70 -30.30 -14.04
C ASP A 602 13.58 -30.34 -15.31
N TRP A 603 13.14 -31.05 -16.37
CA TRP A 603 13.90 -31.20 -17.63
C TRP A 603 14.34 -29.84 -18.23
N SER A 604 13.53 -28.79 -18.08
CA SER A 604 13.81 -27.44 -18.55
C SER A 604 14.93 -26.72 -17.79
N LYS A 605 15.33 -27.19 -16.60
CA LYS A 605 16.46 -26.64 -15.83
C LYS A 605 17.75 -27.45 -16.01
N ARG A 606 17.66 -28.61 -16.65
CA ARG A 606 18.74 -29.59 -16.79
C ARG A 606 19.50 -29.39 -18.10
N SER A 607 20.74 -28.92 -18.00
CA SER A 607 21.59 -28.63 -19.18
C SER A 607 21.97 -29.88 -19.96
N ASP A 608 22.06 -31.03 -19.29
CA ASP A 608 22.33 -32.34 -19.90
C ASP A 608 21.15 -32.80 -20.80
N ILE A 609 19.92 -32.72 -20.29
CA ILE A 609 18.72 -33.10 -21.07
C ILE A 609 18.50 -32.14 -22.24
N LYS A 610 18.72 -30.83 -22.04
CA LYS A 610 18.64 -29.84 -23.13
C LYS A 610 19.66 -30.12 -24.24
N ALA A 611 20.88 -30.52 -23.88
CA ALA A 611 21.90 -30.87 -24.87
C ALA A 611 21.50 -32.14 -25.64
N GLU A 612 20.96 -33.15 -24.96
CA GLU A 612 20.49 -34.40 -25.59
C GLU A 612 19.31 -34.15 -26.54
N LEU A 613 18.28 -33.42 -26.10
CA LEU A 613 17.15 -33.04 -26.94
C LEU A 613 17.60 -32.23 -28.17
N LYS A 614 18.62 -31.37 -28.04
CA LYS A 614 19.18 -30.63 -29.17
C LYS A 614 19.80 -31.57 -30.20
N VAL A 615 20.57 -32.57 -29.76
CA VAL A 615 21.19 -33.57 -30.63
C VAL A 615 20.14 -34.41 -31.35
N ASP A 616 19.11 -34.87 -30.63
CA ASP A 616 18.03 -35.68 -31.21
C ASP A 616 17.25 -34.90 -32.28
N LEU A 617 16.99 -33.60 -32.03
CA LEU A 617 16.37 -32.72 -33.03
C LEU A 617 17.29 -32.47 -34.23
N ILE A 618 18.61 -32.33 -34.06
CA ILE A 618 19.57 -32.18 -35.17
C ILE A 618 19.50 -33.41 -36.08
N ILE A 619 19.54 -34.62 -35.50
CA ILE A 619 19.46 -35.88 -36.24
C ILE A 619 18.11 -35.97 -36.97
N LEU A 620 17.02 -35.66 -36.28
CA LEU A 620 15.68 -35.72 -36.85
C LEU A 620 15.52 -34.78 -38.07
N LEU A 621 15.98 -33.54 -37.97
CA LEU A 621 15.89 -32.58 -39.08
C LEU A 621 16.77 -33.00 -40.26
N ALA A 622 17.95 -33.55 -40.00
CA ALA A 622 18.86 -34.06 -41.04
C ALA A 622 18.29 -35.29 -41.76
N GLU A 623 17.66 -36.22 -41.05
CA GLU A 623 17.04 -37.42 -41.63
C GLU A 623 15.82 -37.13 -42.51
N ASN A 624 15.17 -35.97 -42.33
CA ASN A 624 14.01 -35.55 -43.10
C ASN A 624 14.35 -34.46 -44.14
N ASP A 625 15.63 -34.25 -44.47
CA ASP A 625 16.10 -33.28 -45.46
C ASP A 625 15.63 -31.83 -45.19
N TYR A 626 15.50 -31.43 -43.92
CA TYR A 626 15.08 -30.07 -43.54
C TYR A 626 16.31 -29.12 -43.48
N PRO A 627 16.41 -28.08 -44.35
CA PRO A 627 17.67 -27.35 -44.64
C PRO A 627 18.40 -26.60 -43.52
N PRO A 628 17.79 -26.09 -42.43
CA PRO A 628 18.53 -25.40 -41.37
C PRO A 628 19.07 -26.39 -40.33
N VAL A 629 20.04 -27.24 -40.71
CA VAL A 629 20.69 -28.21 -39.81
C VAL A 629 21.68 -27.53 -38.83
N ASP A 630 22.20 -26.35 -39.20
CA ASP A 630 23.31 -25.69 -38.47
C ASP A 630 22.85 -24.43 -37.68
N ARG A 631 21.55 -24.14 -37.64
CA ARG A 631 21.01 -22.89 -37.08
C ARG A 631 20.40 -23.14 -35.70
N ASP A 632 21.08 -22.66 -34.67
CA ASP A 632 20.65 -22.77 -33.27
C ASP A 632 19.23 -22.23 -32.98
N GLU A 633 18.71 -21.34 -33.83
CA GLU A 633 17.37 -20.76 -33.71
C GLU A 633 16.23 -21.77 -33.84
N VAL A 634 16.37 -22.79 -34.69
CA VAL A 634 15.31 -23.80 -34.92
C VAL A 634 15.03 -24.55 -33.63
N TYR A 635 16.11 -25.02 -32.98
CA TYR A 635 16.04 -25.71 -31.72
C TYR A 635 15.50 -24.79 -30.63
N LYS A 636 15.95 -23.54 -30.60
CA LYS A 636 15.50 -22.56 -29.61
C LYS A 636 13.99 -22.35 -29.63
N GLU A 637 13.36 -22.18 -30.79
CA GLU A 637 11.90 -21.99 -30.87
C GLU A 637 11.13 -23.27 -30.49
N ILE A 638 11.60 -24.46 -30.90
CA ILE A 638 11.00 -25.74 -30.50
C ILE A 638 11.12 -25.95 -28.99
N PHE A 639 12.28 -25.65 -28.39
CA PHE A 639 12.50 -25.72 -26.95
C PHE A 639 11.59 -24.76 -26.18
N GLU A 640 11.49 -23.50 -26.62
CA GLU A 640 10.65 -22.50 -25.97
C GLU A 640 9.16 -22.89 -26.04
N GLN A 641 8.70 -23.46 -27.15
CA GLN A 641 7.33 -23.98 -27.28
C GLN A 641 7.08 -25.18 -26.37
N ALA A 642 8.02 -26.12 -26.29
CA ALA A 642 7.93 -27.28 -25.39
C ALA A 642 7.91 -26.87 -23.90
N GLU A 643 8.69 -25.85 -23.52
CA GLU A 643 8.61 -25.26 -22.17
C GLU A 643 7.26 -24.59 -21.91
N ASN A 644 6.64 -23.99 -22.94
CA ASN A 644 5.36 -23.31 -22.83
C ASN A 644 4.20 -24.28 -22.53
N PHE A 645 4.16 -25.44 -23.21
CA PHE A 645 3.17 -26.49 -22.95
C PHE A 645 3.20 -26.98 -21.49
N LYS A 646 4.39 -27.05 -20.86
CA LYS A 646 4.56 -27.43 -19.45
C LYS A 646 4.15 -26.34 -18.45
N LYS A 647 4.10 -25.08 -18.85
CA LYS A 647 3.64 -23.97 -18.00
C LYS A 647 2.11 -23.80 -18.05
N GLY A 648 1.48 -24.19 -19.17
CA GLY A 648 0.03 -24.14 -19.38
C GLY A 648 -0.74 -25.40 -18.97
N ARG A 649 -0.06 -26.49 -18.61
CA ARG A 649 -0.62 -27.68 -17.92
C ARG A 649 -0.39 -27.55 -16.42
#